data_AF-A0A143BMF4-F1
#
_entry.id   AF-A0A143BMF4-F1
#
_cell.length_a   1.000
_cell.length_b   1.000
_cell.length_c   1.000
_cell.angle_alpha   90.00
_cell.angle_beta   90.00
_cell.angle_gamma   90.00
#
_symmetry.space_group_name_H-M   'P 1'
#
loop_
_entity.id
_entity.type
_entity.pdbx_description
1 polymer ?
#
loop_
_entity_poly.entity_id
_entity_poly.type
_entity_poly.pdbx_seq_one_letter_code
_entity_poly.pdbx_strand_id
1 'polypeptide(L)'
;MTRVLPPLLAATAVAALLASCVPVAPAPVPLGPSVREVDAPRAVVAMPPAPADSEPPPEASDSAGVSRLLRLSYVWHLASLHHPAVAVRGAPLDSAFIRAVTLVRRATTPADLDVAYARFLAALNDPLTRVERGDTTSGASLPAVTTINAERTRDSILVLQVPSATRYEESAAVGVRQALAAVPARVVLDLRTSAPGALADSVDAFVARTQLVERLASVPFTLSGVRVRRVGGARELAGAWRYDDSWLGRDGALVAPINAAPRRVVVLANANTVLPRGVLGLLASGRATLVAEQVVPDDALVPSVRIAVGEGLFVRLRTGELLHADGSSGIVIDTLVSRAATPADSAPAVKAALAMLRTSRFVRASRLAPVRARAVLPGYYDADPYPYMGSRVLGGARLWSAMRARHAHRDLYDDDIDAVFERALPRLESARYATEYASTMLSFASSFDDAQVSLQGATVDTVRGMATVPFRVRWADGRAIITDVIADSTTRALGIVAGQEVVAADGYPIPAWMQEHRRSISAPNDWSRQQQLAMLMARGTPGSSLFRLRDVTNRERQLNVPRSAAYVALQPQAERPWQSASLSLPNGIAYLDLNRLTDQTVDAELQKHRSARAWVLDLRGSLSDSGVVGATVLRTVRARAVAVVARELHRYQSAPCLVETLRDAAQQCPDEREVRSRVSRGDTTGRYTGRLVALVDERTSGAMERLALTLEATTDVTFVGSTSAGSPAEAVSIPLPGGLTVTVPAAELRRSDGSQWQRVGLTPLIDARLTLRSYRNGTDEVLQRAQEWLAQQLDGRASRRR
;
A
#
# COMPACT_ATOMS: atom_id res chain seq x y z
N MET A 1 52.83 -11.52 -43.33
CA MET A 1 53.84 -10.44 -43.35
C MET A 1 53.37 -9.38 -44.34
N THR A 2 53.64 -8.10 -44.05
CA THR A 2 53.47 -6.88 -44.90
C THR A 2 52.05 -6.59 -45.41
N ARG A 3 51.19 -5.78 -44.74
CA ARG A 3 51.23 -4.30 -44.54
C ARG A 3 51.71 -3.51 -45.75
N VAL A 4 50.77 -2.89 -46.49
CA VAL A 4 50.89 -1.52 -47.05
C VAL A 4 49.47 -0.90 -47.15
N LEU A 5 49.36 0.34 -46.70
CA LEU A 5 48.25 1.33 -46.77
C LEU A 5 48.85 2.58 -47.50
N PRO A 6 48.11 3.69 -47.74
CA PRO A 6 47.04 4.03 -48.72
C PRO A 6 47.57 5.18 -49.66
N PRO A 7 46.80 6.07 -50.37
CA PRO A 7 45.85 7.09 -49.84
C PRO A 7 44.56 7.26 -50.73
N LEU A 8 43.36 7.64 -50.23
CA LEU A 8 42.81 8.96 -49.81
C LEU A 8 42.68 10.06 -50.89
N LEU A 9 41.41 10.45 -51.17
CA LEU A 9 40.82 11.78 -51.54
C LEU A 9 39.65 11.58 -52.55
N ALA A 10 38.39 11.62 -52.14
CA ALA A 10 37.52 12.80 -51.97
C ALA A 10 37.16 13.54 -53.28
N ALA A 11 35.87 13.49 -53.71
CA ALA A 11 35.01 14.66 -53.96
C ALA A 11 33.75 14.34 -54.81
N THR A 12 32.59 14.76 -54.26
CA THR A 12 31.44 15.44 -54.90
C THR A 12 30.63 14.82 -56.05
N ALA A 13 29.39 14.47 -55.70
CA ALA A 13 28.11 14.99 -56.23
C ALA A 13 27.87 15.09 -57.75
N VAL A 14 26.93 14.26 -58.24
CA VAL A 14 26.00 14.60 -59.34
C VAL A 14 24.62 14.05 -59.00
N ALA A 15 23.62 14.93 -59.09
CA ALA A 15 22.20 14.63 -58.98
C ALA A 15 21.55 14.60 -60.37
N ALA A 16 20.66 13.63 -60.61
CA ALA A 16 19.51 13.69 -61.53
C ALA A 16 18.65 12.42 -61.30
N LEU A 17 17.55 12.50 -60.54
CA LEU A 17 16.17 12.65 -61.02
C LEU A 17 15.75 11.62 -62.07
N LEU A 18 14.91 10.66 -61.67
CA LEU A 18 13.66 10.31 -62.35
C LEU A 18 12.75 9.55 -61.37
N ALA A 19 11.48 9.97 -61.34
CA ALA A 19 10.43 9.63 -60.39
C ALA A 19 9.77 8.27 -60.66
N SER A 20 9.18 7.64 -59.63
CA SER A 20 7.71 7.49 -59.50
C SER A 20 7.27 6.53 -58.37
N CYS A 21 6.31 7.04 -57.58
CA CYS A 21 5.22 6.37 -56.84
C CYS A 21 5.52 5.27 -55.80
N VAL A 22 5.46 5.66 -54.51
CA VAL A 22 5.21 4.77 -53.35
C VAL A 22 4.08 5.41 -52.52
N PRO A 23 3.10 4.64 -52.00
CA PRO A 23 1.94 5.18 -51.29
C PRO A 23 2.32 5.83 -49.95
N VAL A 24 1.62 6.91 -49.65
CA VAL A 24 1.72 7.72 -48.43
C VAL A 24 1.39 6.85 -47.20
N ALA A 25 2.39 6.62 -46.35
CA ALA A 25 2.17 6.12 -45.00
C ALA A 25 1.44 7.19 -44.18
N PRO A 26 0.44 6.83 -43.34
CA PRO A 26 -0.16 7.80 -42.43
C PRO A 26 0.91 8.32 -41.47
N ALA A 27 0.88 9.64 -41.24
CA ALA A 27 1.78 10.34 -40.34
C ALA A 27 1.85 9.64 -38.97
N PRO A 28 3.04 9.56 -38.34
CA PRO A 28 3.15 9.03 -36.99
C PRO A 28 2.27 9.88 -36.07
N VAL A 29 1.29 9.24 -35.45
CA VAL A 29 0.56 9.80 -34.30
C VAL A 29 1.64 10.23 -33.29
N PRO A 30 1.61 11.46 -32.76
CA PRO A 30 2.54 11.84 -31.71
C PRO A 30 2.29 10.88 -30.54
N LEU A 31 3.27 10.00 -30.31
CA LEU A 31 3.33 9.20 -29.11
C LEU A 31 3.20 10.17 -27.93
N GLY A 32 2.15 9.99 -27.14
CA GLY A 32 1.98 10.68 -25.86
C GLY A 32 3.24 10.51 -25.00
N PRO A 33 3.42 11.35 -23.96
CA PRO A 33 4.68 11.46 -23.25
C PRO A 33 5.14 10.07 -22.82
N SER A 34 6.27 9.63 -23.38
CA SER A 34 6.91 8.39 -23.00
C SER A 34 7.33 8.53 -21.54
N VAL A 35 6.69 7.73 -20.68
CA VAL A 35 7.14 7.55 -19.30
C VAL A 35 8.43 6.73 -19.38
N ARG A 36 9.56 7.41 -19.54
CA ARG A 36 10.84 6.86 -19.09
C ARG A 36 10.80 6.89 -17.56
N GLU A 37 10.43 5.76 -16.96
CA GLU A 37 10.74 5.48 -15.56
C GLU A 37 12.27 5.54 -15.41
N VAL A 38 12.77 6.64 -14.86
CA VAL A 38 14.14 6.72 -14.34
C VAL A 38 14.09 6.13 -12.92
N ASP A 39 13.79 4.83 -12.82
CA ASP A 39 13.86 4.06 -11.58
C ASP A 39 15.25 3.41 -11.50
N ALA A 40 16.23 4.17 -11.03
CA ALA A 40 17.36 3.57 -10.33
C ALA A 40 17.16 3.90 -8.84
N PRO A 41 16.91 2.91 -7.96
CA PRO A 41 16.85 3.16 -6.53
C PRO A 41 18.19 3.81 -6.13
N ARG A 42 18.14 5.02 -5.56
CA ARG A 42 19.30 5.53 -4.84
C ARG A 42 19.66 4.49 -3.79
N ALA A 43 20.96 4.20 -3.67
CA ALA A 43 21.48 3.34 -2.61
C ALA A 43 20.83 3.74 -1.29
N VAL A 44 20.21 2.75 -0.63
CA VAL A 44 19.68 2.90 0.72
C VAL A 44 20.80 3.50 1.56
N VAL A 45 20.60 4.71 2.07
CA VAL A 45 21.55 5.28 3.03
C VAL A 45 21.59 4.29 4.19
N ALA A 46 22.75 3.67 4.40
CA ALA A 46 22.95 2.77 5.52
C ALA A 46 22.53 3.51 6.80
N MET A 47 21.55 2.94 7.51
CA MET A 47 21.11 3.50 8.77
C MET A 47 22.29 3.52 9.76
N PRO A 48 22.56 4.63 10.47
CA PRO A 48 23.37 4.56 11.67
C PRO A 48 22.72 3.56 12.65
N PRO A 49 23.50 2.80 13.43
CA PRO A 49 22.97 1.83 14.39
C PRO A 49 21.90 2.46 15.30
N ALA A 50 20.85 1.70 15.63
CA ALA A 50 19.93 2.10 16.69
C ALA A 50 20.74 2.30 17.99
N PRO A 51 20.55 3.38 18.78
CA PRO A 51 21.63 3.94 19.59
C PRO A 51 21.49 3.78 21.11
N ALA A 52 22.67 3.71 21.75
CA ALA A 52 23.15 4.36 23.00
C ALA A 52 22.33 4.36 24.31
N ASP A 53 20.99 4.38 24.28
CA ASP A 53 20.18 4.30 25.50
C ASP A 53 19.98 2.83 25.87
N SER A 54 20.29 2.45 27.11
CA SER A 54 20.11 1.06 27.57
C SER A 54 18.66 0.62 27.37
N GLU A 55 18.44 -0.57 26.79
CA GLU A 55 17.10 -1.12 26.65
C GLU A 55 16.49 -1.35 28.05
N PRO A 56 15.27 -0.89 28.31
CA PRO A 56 14.57 -1.21 29.55
C PRO A 56 14.34 -2.74 29.66
N PRO A 57 14.16 -3.28 30.88
CA PRO A 57 13.85 -4.70 31.04
C PRO A 57 12.57 -5.07 30.24
N PRO A 58 12.47 -6.35 29.81
CA PRO A 58 11.33 -6.88 29.05
C PRO A 58 10.11 -7.03 29.96
N GLU A 59 9.51 -5.88 30.28
CA GLU A 59 8.33 -5.74 31.14
C GLU A 59 7.25 -4.98 30.37
N ALA A 60 6.00 -5.34 30.62
CA ALA A 60 4.85 -4.67 30.04
C ALA A 60 4.68 -3.26 30.63
N SER A 61 4.31 -2.30 29.80
CA SER A 61 3.81 -1.02 30.30
C SER A 61 2.44 -1.17 30.97
N ASP A 62 2.12 -0.28 31.91
CA ASP A 62 0.77 -0.11 32.45
C ASP A 62 -0.17 0.50 31.39
N SER A 63 -1.46 0.64 31.72
CA SER A 63 -2.45 1.19 30.78
C SER A 63 -2.09 2.60 30.28
N ALA A 64 -1.51 3.44 31.14
CA ALA A 64 -1.06 4.77 30.77
C ALA A 64 0.12 4.71 29.79
N GLY A 65 1.09 3.83 30.00
CA GLY A 65 2.21 3.60 29.09
C GLY A 65 1.77 3.01 27.75
N VAL A 66 0.85 2.06 27.75
CA VAL A 66 0.23 1.53 26.52
C VAL A 66 -0.45 2.64 25.72
N SER A 67 -1.22 3.51 26.39
CA SER A 67 -1.87 4.66 25.74
C SER A 67 -0.84 5.62 25.11
N ARG A 68 0.26 5.91 25.82
CA ARG A 68 1.35 6.75 25.27
C ARG A 68 1.99 6.12 24.03
N LEU A 69 2.25 4.81 24.05
CA LEU A 69 2.82 4.07 22.92
C LEU A 69 1.86 3.97 21.73
N LEU A 70 0.58 3.70 21.98
CA LEU A 70 -0.46 3.71 20.95
C LEU A 70 -0.50 5.09 20.27
N ARG A 71 -0.41 6.17 21.04
CA ARG A 71 -0.40 7.53 20.49
C ARG A 71 0.87 7.83 19.68
N LEU A 72 2.04 7.36 20.12
CA LEU A 72 3.27 7.45 19.34
C LEU A 72 3.14 6.69 18.01
N SER A 73 2.59 5.46 18.03
CA SER A 73 2.31 4.66 16.83
C SER A 73 1.33 5.36 15.89
N TYR A 74 0.33 6.07 16.43
CA TYR A 74 -0.61 6.87 15.65
C TYR A 74 0.08 8.06 14.95
N VAL A 75 0.95 8.80 15.65
CA VAL A 75 1.74 9.89 15.04
C VAL A 75 2.68 9.34 13.96
N TRP A 76 3.36 8.22 14.23
CA TRP A 76 4.19 7.53 13.24
C TRP A 76 3.38 7.07 12.02
N HIS A 77 2.18 6.51 12.22
CA HIS A 77 1.28 6.12 11.15
C HIS A 77 0.97 7.31 10.24
N LEU A 78 0.48 8.42 10.78
CA LEU A 78 0.16 9.60 9.98
C LEU A 78 1.39 10.18 9.27
N ALA A 79 2.54 10.25 9.96
CA ALA A 79 3.78 10.75 9.36
C ALA A 79 4.28 9.83 8.23
N SER A 80 4.27 8.51 8.43
CA SER A 80 4.71 7.52 7.44
C SER A 80 3.83 7.51 6.18
N LEU A 81 2.55 7.86 6.33
CA LEU A 81 1.57 7.88 5.25
C LEU A 81 1.49 9.23 4.54
N HIS A 82 1.54 10.36 5.24
CA HIS A 82 1.21 11.65 4.64
C HIS A 82 2.35 12.68 4.63
N HIS A 83 3.44 12.48 5.38
CA HIS A 83 4.48 13.49 5.47
C HIS A 83 5.40 13.51 4.23
N PRO A 84 5.58 14.68 3.55
CA PRO A 84 6.39 14.74 2.33
C PRO A 84 7.85 14.30 2.47
N ALA A 85 8.48 14.53 3.63
CA ALA A 85 9.86 14.10 3.88
C ALA A 85 10.05 12.58 3.82
N VAL A 86 9.04 11.81 4.24
CA VAL A 86 9.11 10.34 4.19
C VAL A 86 9.03 9.88 2.73
N ALA A 87 8.14 10.51 1.96
CA ALA A 87 7.88 10.12 0.58
C ALA A 87 8.96 10.58 -0.43
N VAL A 88 9.54 11.76 -0.26
CA VAL A 88 10.49 12.34 -1.25
C VAL A 88 11.94 12.28 -0.78
N ARG A 89 12.19 12.42 0.53
CA ARG A 89 13.54 12.60 1.07
C ARG A 89 14.10 11.36 1.76
N GLY A 90 13.30 10.30 1.90
CA GLY A 90 13.72 9.05 2.56
C GLY A 90 14.06 9.25 4.03
N ALA A 91 13.31 10.10 4.74
CA ALA A 91 13.54 10.36 6.16
C ALA A 91 13.59 9.06 6.98
N PRO A 92 14.56 8.87 7.90
CA PRO A 92 14.74 7.64 8.69
C PRO A 92 13.73 7.56 9.86
N LEU A 93 12.44 7.68 9.53
CA LEU A 93 11.36 7.80 10.51
C LEU A 93 11.25 6.55 11.39
N ASP A 94 11.49 5.37 10.84
CA ASP A 94 11.43 4.11 11.59
C ASP A 94 12.52 4.02 12.66
N SER A 95 13.76 4.39 12.32
CA SER A 95 14.86 4.46 13.29
C SER A 95 14.57 5.49 14.39
N ALA A 96 13.91 6.59 14.04
CA ALA A 96 13.51 7.60 15.00
C ALA A 96 12.38 7.10 15.92
N PHE A 97 11.40 6.38 15.37
CA PHE A 97 10.31 5.77 16.12
C PHE A 97 10.84 4.76 17.14
N ILE A 98 11.71 3.86 16.69
CA ILE A 98 12.43 2.88 17.51
C ILE A 98 13.02 3.51 18.78
N ARG A 99 13.71 4.66 18.64
CA ARG A 99 14.29 5.39 19.77
C ARG A 99 13.21 6.02 20.65
N ALA A 100 12.21 6.60 20.01
CA ALA A 100 11.12 7.29 20.68
C ALA A 100 10.31 6.34 21.57
N VAL A 101 10.14 5.07 21.19
CA VAL A 101 9.45 4.06 22.02
C VAL A 101 10.08 3.98 23.42
N THR A 102 11.41 3.89 23.51
CA THR A 102 12.12 3.83 24.81
C THR A 102 11.88 5.08 25.65
N LEU A 103 11.93 6.26 25.05
CA LEU A 103 11.73 7.53 25.75
C LEU A 103 10.28 7.73 26.19
N VAL A 104 9.32 7.43 25.32
CA VAL A 104 7.88 7.55 25.60
C VAL A 104 7.42 6.56 26.66
N ARG A 105 7.98 5.33 26.65
CA ARG A 105 7.73 4.33 27.70
C ARG A 105 8.16 4.85 29.07
N ARG A 106 9.37 5.43 29.17
CA ARG A 106 9.95 5.97 30.42
C ARG A 106 9.36 7.31 30.87
N ALA A 107 8.65 8.01 29.98
CA ALA A 107 8.11 9.32 30.28
C ALA A 107 7.10 9.25 31.43
N THR A 108 7.32 10.09 32.45
CA THR A 108 6.42 10.23 33.61
C THR A 108 5.79 11.63 33.65
N THR A 109 6.35 12.58 32.92
CA THR A 109 5.89 13.97 32.87
C THR A 109 5.62 14.43 31.43
N PRO A 110 4.80 15.49 31.22
CA PRO A 110 4.64 16.11 29.90
C PRO A 110 5.94 16.66 29.31
N ALA A 111 6.93 17.03 30.14
CA ALA A 111 8.24 17.49 29.68
C ALA A 111 9.06 16.36 29.07
N ASP A 112 9.01 15.16 29.65
CA ASP A 112 9.66 13.97 29.08
C ASP A 112 9.07 13.63 27.71
N LEU A 113 7.74 13.73 27.58
CA LEU A 113 7.04 13.52 26.32
C LEU A 113 7.42 14.56 25.27
N ASP A 114 7.52 15.84 25.63
CA ASP A 114 7.99 16.90 24.72
C ASP A 114 9.37 16.55 24.14
N VAL A 115 10.33 16.15 24.99
CA VAL A 115 11.67 15.75 24.54
C VAL A 115 11.61 14.51 23.63
N ALA A 116 10.81 13.51 24.00
CA ALA A 116 10.68 12.28 23.22
C ALA A 116 10.12 12.55 21.81
N TYR A 117 9.02 13.31 21.71
CA TYR A 117 8.41 13.66 20.43
C TYR A 117 9.28 14.64 19.62
N ALA A 118 9.93 15.62 20.26
CA ALA A 118 10.85 16.53 19.56
C ALA A 118 12.02 15.76 18.91
N ARG A 119 12.61 14.79 19.61
CA ARG A 119 13.66 13.91 19.07
C ARG A 119 13.15 13.01 17.94
N PHE A 120 11.93 12.50 18.06
CA PHE A 120 11.29 11.70 17.01
C PHE A 120 11.09 12.51 15.72
N LEU A 121 10.47 13.69 15.83
CA LEU A 121 10.09 14.54 14.70
C LEU A 121 11.30 15.20 14.02
N ALA A 122 12.42 15.39 14.74
CA ALA A 122 13.66 15.91 14.17
C ALA A 122 14.17 15.10 12.95
N ALA A 123 13.83 13.80 12.88
CA ALA A 123 14.18 12.95 11.73
C ALA A 123 13.54 13.38 10.40
N LEU A 124 12.47 14.17 10.44
CA LEU A 124 11.79 14.69 9.25
C LEU A 124 12.47 15.93 8.65
N ASN A 125 13.33 16.59 9.44
CA ASN A 125 13.98 17.86 9.11
C ASN A 125 12.97 18.87 8.51
N ASP A 126 11.84 19.04 9.18
CA ASP A 126 10.77 19.96 8.78
C ASP A 126 10.39 20.85 9.97
N PRO A 127 10.68 22.17 9.93
CA PRO A 127 10.39 23.07 11.04
C PRO A 127 8.88 23.25 11.32
N LEU A 128 8.02 22.87 10.39
CA LEU A 128 6.56 22.90 10.60
C LEU A 128 6.05 21.71 11.38
N THR A 129 6.76 20.60 11.31
CA THR A 129 6.41 19.39 12.02
C THR A 129 7.10 19.39 13.37
N ARG A 130 6.36 19.75 14.42
CA ARG A 130 6.91 20.07 15.74
C ARG A 130 5.91 19.78 16.86
N VAL A 131 6.42 19.79 18.08
CA VAL A 131 5.61 19.76 19.30
C VAL A 131 5.15 21.18 19.64
N GLU A 132 3.89 21.32 20.07
CA GLU A 132 3.25 22.57 20.51
C GLU A 132 2.69 22.39 21.91
N ARG A 133 2.75 23.44 22.73
CA ARG A 133 2.16 23.50 24.07
C ARG A 133 0.91 24.37 24.09
N GLY A 134 -0.06 23.99 24.92
CA GLY A 134 -1.29 24.76 25.17
C GLY A 134 -2.31 24.72 24.03
N ASP A 135 -3.44 25.40 24.19
CA ASP A 135 -4.40 25.61 23.10
C ASP A 135 -3.93 26.78 22.23
N THR A 136 -3.54 26.52 20.99
CA THR A 136 -3.00 27.53 20.06
C THR A 136 -4.06 28.50 19.53
N THR A 137 -5.15 28.73 20.25
CA THR A 137 -6.19 29.72 19.91
C THR A 137 -5.85 31.14 20.37
N SER A 138 -4.74 31.36 21.11
CA SER A 138 -4.30 32.71 21.49
C SER A 138 -3.25 33.29 20.53
N GLY A 139 -3.59 33.43 19.26
CA GLY A 139 -2.86 34.32 18.34
C GLY A 139 -3.46 35.71 18.44
N ALA A 140 -2.65 36.75 18.68
CA ALA A 140 -3.11 38.13 18.62
C ALA A 140 -3.80 38.36 17.26
N SER A 141 -5.09 38.68 17.27
CA SER A 141 -5.84 38.90 16.04
C SER A 141 -5.27 40.12 15.32
N LEU A 142 -4.72 39.93 14.12
CA LEU A 142 -4.34 41.05 13.27
C LEU A 142 -5.57 41.95 13.01
N PRO A 143 -5.42 43.28 13.07
CA PRO A 143 -6.55 44.18 12.81
C PRO A 143 -7.01 44.07 11.35
N ALA A 144 -8.25 44.48 11.11
CA ALA A 144 -8.75 44.71 9.76
C ALA A 144 -7.95 45.84 9.09
N VAL A 145 -7.63 45.70 7.81
CA VAL A 145 -6.96 46.75 7.03
C VAL A 145 -8.01 47.54 6.25
N THR A 146 -8.11 48.83 6.56
CA THR A 146 -9.05 49.77 5.94
C THR A 146 -8.42 50.55 4.78
N THR A 147 -7.11 50.80 4.82
CA THR A 147 -6.37 51.56 3.81
C THR A 147 -5.04 50.89 3.50
N ILE A 148 -4.60 51.01 2.24
CA ILE A 148 -3.30 50.50 1.77
C ILE A 148 -2.38 51.67 1.50
N ASN A 149 -1.16 51.60 2.04
CA ASN A 149 -0.16 52.63 1.79
C ASN A 149 0.50 52.38 0.44
N ALA A 150 0.44 53.40 -0.41
CA ALA A 150 1.09 53.43 -1.71
C ALA A 150 1.91 54.71 -1.85
N GLU A 151 3.23 54.59 -1.96
CA GLU A 151 4.14 55.72 -2.12
C GLU A 151 4.87 55.62 -3.46
N ARG A 152 5.09 56.76 -4.13
CA ARG A 152 5.93 56.84 -5.33
C ARG A 152 7.21 57.57 -5.00
N THR A 153 8.35 56.93 -5.26
CA THR A 153 9.65 57.58 -5.11
C THR A 153 9.86 58.64 -6.21
N ARG A 154 10.84 59.52 -6.02
CA ARG A 154 11.24 60.54 -7.03
C ARG A 154 11.59 59.92 -8.39
N ASP A 155 12.14 58.70 -8.37
CA ASP A 155 12.44 57.92 -9.57
C ASP A 155 11.26 57.05 -10.05
N SER A 156 10.02 57.36 -9.68
CA SER A 156 8.81 56.66 -10.16
C SER A 156 8.75 55.16 -9.83
N ILE A 157 9.37 54.73 -8.74
CA ILE A 157 9.16 53.37 -8.20
C ILE A 157 7.93 53.42 -7.30
N LEU A 158 6.95 52.55 -7.55
CA LEU A 158 5.81 52.38 -6.67
C LEU A 158 6.18 51.44 -5.52
N VAL A 159 6.04 51.89 -4.28
CA VAL A 159 6.12 51.06 -3.07
C VAL A 159 4.69 50.85 -2.56
N LEU A 160 4.22 49.61 -2.62
CA LEU A 160 2.89 49.22 -2.20
C LEU A 160 2.99 48.32 -0.96
N GLN A 161 2.50 48.78 0.18
CA GLN A 161 2.54 48.04 1.43
C GLN A 161 1.22 47.31 1.65
N VAL A 162 1.25 45.98 1.55
CA VAL A 162 0.08 45.11 1.75
C VAL A 162 0.40 44.16 2.90
N PRO A 163 0.25 44.60 4.16
CA PRO A 163 0.46 43.73 5.30
C PRO A 163 -0.63 42.66 5.34
N SER A 164 -0.30 41.48 5.84
CA SER A 164 -1.24 40.44 6.23
C SER A 164 -2.30 40.97 7.23
N ALA A 165 -3.56 40.58 7.05
CA ALA A 165 -4.69 41.01 7.87
C ALA A 165 -5.75 39.92 8.03
N THR A 166 -6.57 39.99 9.08
CA THR A 166 -7.74 39.11 9.24
C THR A 166 -8.81 39.37 8.17
N ARG A 167 -8.98 40.63 7.77
CA ARG A 167 -9.84 41.06 6.65
C ARG A 167 -9.34 42.36 6.03
N TYR A 168 -9.74 42.59 4.77
CA TYR A 168 -9.48 43.82 4.03
C TYR A 168 -10.79 44.46 3.60
N GLU A 169 -10.98 45.73 3.95
CA GLU A 169 -12.15 46.52 3.55
C GLU A 169 -12.07 46.92 2.07
N GLU A 170 -13.20 47.29 1.46
CA GLU A 170 -13.21 47.65 0.03
C GLU A 170 -12.39 48.91 -0.29
N SER A 171 -12.27 49.86 0.65
CA SER A 171 -11.42 51.03 0.52
C SER A 171 -9.93 50.67 0.34
N ALA A 172 -9.46 49.61 0.99
CA ALA A 172 -8.11 49.08 0.80
C ALA A 172 -7.93 48.52 -0.62
N ALA A 173 -8.94 47.81 -1.14
CA ALA A 173 -8.92 47.25 -2.48
C ALA A 173 -8.95 48.34 -3.57
N VAL A 174 -9.76 49.39 -3.36
CA VAL A 174 -9.78 50.59 -4.21
C VAL A 174 -8.40 51.25 -4.24
N GLY A 175 -7.75 51.42 -3.08
CA GLY A 175 -6.41 51.99 -2.98
C GLY A 175 -5.37 51.23 -3.81
N VAL A 176 -5.38 49.90 -3.78
CA VAL A 176 -4.49 49.07 -4.62
C VAL A 176 -4.76 49.27 -6.10
N ARG A 177 -6.03 49.23 -6.52
CA ARG A 177 -6.41 49.41 -7.94
C ARG A 177 -6.03 50.81 -8.45
N GLN A 178 -6.20 51.85 -7.64
CA GLN A 178 -5.79 53.22 -7.97
C GLN A 178 -4.26 53.36 -8.06
N ALA A 179 -3.52 52.80 -7.10
CA ALA A 179 -2.06 52.85 -7.09
C ALA A 179 -1.45 52.21 -8.36
N LEU A 180 -2.08 51.15 -8.87
CA LEU A 180 -1.66 50.41 -10.06
C LEU A 180 -2.27 50.91 -11.37
N ALA A 181 -3.24 51.83 -11.34
CA ALA A 181 -3.93 52.32 -12.54
C ALA A 181 -2.97 52.94 -13.57
N ALA A 182 -1.94 53.65 -13.11
CA ALA A 182 -0.92 54.27 -13.96
C ALA A 182 0.19 53.33 -14.43
N VAL A 183 0.06 52.01 -14.24
CA VAL A 183 0.98 50.98 -14.76
C VAL A 183 2.46 51.31 -14.46
N PRO A 184 2.87 51.33 -13.18
CA PRO A 184 4.26 51.65 -12.82
C PRO A 184 5.25 50.66 -13.47
N ALA A 185 6.35 51.14 -14.03
CA ALA A 185 7.37 50.27 -14.63
C ALA A 185 8.17 49.45 -13.60
N ARG A 186 8.21 49.92 -12.33
CA ARG A 186 8.97 49.34 -11.21
C ARG A 186 8.12 49.33 -9.95
N VAL A 187 7.98 48.17 -9.32
CA VAL A 187 7.14 47.98 -8.13
C VAL A 187 7.93 47.28 -7.02
N VAL A 188 7.82 47.81 -5.80
CA VAL A 188 8.13 47.12 -4.55
C VAL A 188 6.80 46.74 -3.90
N LEU A 189 6.54 45.45 -3.75
CA LEU A 189 5.40 44.92 -3.01
C LEU A 189 5.88 44.53 -1.62
N ASP A 190 5.59 45.34 -0.61
CA ASP A 190 6.00 45.11 0.77
C ASP A 190 4.91 44.34 1.53
N LEU A 191 5.15 43.04 1.76
CA LEU A 191 4.23 42.13 2.45
C LEU A 191 4.66 41.84 3.89
N ARG A 192 5.64 42.57 4.42
CA ARG A 192 6.14 42.38 5.79
C ARG A 192 5.06 42.74 6.81
N THR A 193 4.99 41.95 7.88
CA THR A 193 4.05 42.19 8.99
C THR A 193 4.72 42.14 10.34
N SER A 194 4.17 42.90 11.29
CA SER A 194 4.69 43.00 12.65
C SER A 194 4.31 41.82 13.53
N ALA A 195 3.21 41.12 13.22
CA ALA A 195 2.72 40.00 14.00
C ALA A 195 2.28 38.82 13.10
N PRO A 196 2.39 37.58 13.59
CA PRO A 196 1.83 36.40 12.94
C PRO A 196 0.30 36.41 13.05
N GLY A 197 -0.40 35.67 12.18
CA GLY A 197 -1.83 35.36 12.39
C GLY A 197 -2.83 35.78 11.31
N ALA A 198 -2.41 36.03 10.07
CA ALA A 198 -3.38 36.15 8.97
C ALA A 198 -3.72 34.78 8.39
N LEU A 199 -4.99 34.62 8.02
CA LEU A 199 -5.45 33.48 7.26
C LEU A 199 -4.99 33.65 5.81
N ALA A 200 -4.28 32.67 5.25
CA ALA A 200 -3.85 32.69 3.85
C ALA A 200 -5.02 33.00 2.90
N ASP A 201 -6.20 32.46 3.19
CA ASP A 201 -7.42 32.67 2.40
C ASP A 201 -7.86 34.15 2.35
N SER A 202 -7.70 34.90 3.44
CA SER A 202 -8.04 36.34 3.48
C SER A 202 -7.14 37.15 2.56
N VAL A 203 -5.84 36.86 2.59
CA VAL A 203 -4.83 37.54 1.76
C VAL A 203 -4.99 37.13 0.30
N ASP A 204 -5.18 35.85 0.01
CA ASP A 204 -5.43 35.35 -1.36
C ASP A 204 -6.71 35.96 -1.95
N ALA A 205 -7.81 36.03 -1.17
CA ALA A 205 -9.04 36.67 -1.60
C ALA A 205 -8.86 38.16 -1.88
N PHE A 206 -8.06 38.87 -1.08
CA PHE A 206 -7.76 40.29 -1.32
C PHE A 206 -6.92 40.50 -2.58
N VAL A 207 -5.90 39.66 -2.80
CA VAL A 207 -5.06 39.68 -4.01
C VAL A 207 -5.91 39.42 -5.26
N ALA A 208 -6.81 38.45 -5.22
CA ALA A 208 -7.73 38.15 -6.31
C ALA A 208 -8.70 39.32 -6.58
N ARG A 209 -9.33 39.89 -5.54
CA ARG A 209 -10.31 40.99 -5.67
C ARG A 209 -9.69 42.29 -6.21
N THR A 210 -8.41 42.51 -5.95
CA THR A 210 -7.64 43.65 -6.47
C THR A 210 -7.07 43.41 -7.87
N GLN A 211 -7.13 42.17 -8.36
CA GLN A 211 -6.42 41.70 -9.55
C GLN A 211 -4.92 42.06 -9.47
N LEU A 212 -4.34 42.03 -8.27
CA LEU A 212 -2.99 42.53 -8.02
C LEU A 212 -2.00 41.78 -8.91
N VAL A 213 -2.08 40.45 -8.95
CA VAL A 213 -1.10 39.63 -9.66
C VAL A 213 -1.29 39.69 -11.17
N GLU A 214 -2.52 39.82 -11.67
CA GLU A 214 -2.87 40.04 -13.07
C GLU A 214 -2.32 41.39 -13.58
N ARG A 215 -2.30 42.41 -12.73
CA ARG A 215 -1.73 43.74 -13.03
C ARG A 215 -0.19 43.74 -12.98
N LEU A 216 0.40 42.84 -12.20
CA LEU A 216 1.86 42.67 -12.11
C LEU A 216 2.42 41.67 -13.14
N ALA A 217 1.57 40.82 -13.72
CA ALA A 217 1.94 39.79 -14.68
C ALA A 217 2.33 40.41 -16.03
N SER A 218 3.49 40.03 -16.59
CA SER A 218 3.91 40.41 -17.96
C SER A 218 3.60 39.35 -19.01
N VAL A 219 3.39 38.11 -18.59
CA VAL A 219 3.01 36.95 -19.41
C VAL A 219 2.10 36.06 -18.56
N PRO A 220 1.32 35.16 -19.19
CA PRO A 220 0.57 34.18 -18.43
C PRO A 220 1.46 33.29 -17.56
N PHE A 221 1.02 33.00 -16.34
CA PHE A 221 1.69 32.06 -15.43
C PHE A 221 0.66 31.32 -14.56
N THR A 222 1.05 30.21 -13.96
CA THR A 222 0.17 29.40 -13.12
C THR A 222 0.35 29.76 -11.64
N LEU A 223 -0.74 29.89 -10.89
CA LEU A 223 -0.69 30.05 -9.44
C LEU A 223 0.06 28.88 -8.79
N SER A 224 0.69 29.14 -7.64
CA SER A 224 1.29 28.04 -6.86
C SER A 224 0.22 27.18 -6.20
N GLY A 225 0.40 25.87 -6.26
CA GLY A 225 -0.53 24.88 -5.73
C GLY A 225 0.02 24.18 -4.49
N VAL A 226 -0.76 23.21 -4.01
CA VAL A 226 -0.33 22.25 -3.00
C VAL A 226 -0.48 20.87 -3.59
N ARG A 227 0.47 19.99 -3.29
CA ARG A 227 0.28 18.56 -3.48
C ARG A 227 0.28 17.82 -2.14
N VAL A 228 -0.57 16.82 -2.05
CA VAL A 228 -0.68 15.89 -0.91
C VAL A 228 -0.41 14.47 -1.40
N ARG A 229 -0.04 13.58 -0.48
CA ARG A 229 0.10 12.17 -0.82
C ARG A 229 -1.26 11.50 -0.80
N ARG A 230 -1.57 10.79 -1.89
CA ARG A 230 -2.70 9.87 -2.01
C ARG A 230 -2.19 8.47 -1.70
N VAL A 231 -2.61 7.93 -0.57
CA VAL A 231 -2.13 6.66 0.00
C VAL A 231 -3.14 5.56 -0.28
N GLY A 232 -2.68 4.37 -0.67
CA GLY A 232 -3.53 3.21 -0.88
C GLY A 232 -3.46 2.66 -2.30
N GLY A 233 -4.46 1.87 -2.67
CA GLY A 233 -4.50 1.12 -3.92
C GLY A 233 -3.36 0.13 -4.10
N ALA A 234 -3.35 -0.53 -5.25
CA ALA A 234 -2.36 -1.54 -5.60
C ALA A 234 -2.17 -1.59 -7.10
N ARG A 235 -0.96 -1.90 -7.53
CA ARG A 235 -0.65 -2.20 -8.93
C ARG A 235 0.38 -3.31 -9.02
N GLU A 236 0.25 -4.11 -10.07
CA GLU A 236 1.28 -5.06 -10.46
C GLU A 236 2.41 -4.35 -11.21
N LEU A 237 3.66 -4.59 -10.81
CA LEU A 237 4.85 -4.08 -11.46
C LEU A 237 5.88 -5.21 -11.56
N ALA A 238 6.22 -5.61 -12.79
CA ALA A 238 7.17 -6.68 -13.07
C ALA A 238 6.86 -7.99 -12.31
N GLY A 239 5.59 -8.42 -12.30
CA GLY A 239 5.14 -9.65 -11.64
C GLY A 239 4.95 -9.55 -10.12
N ALA A 240 5.22 -8.39 -9.51
CA ALA A 240 5.04 -8.17 -8.08
C ALA A 240 4.00 -7.09 -7.79
N TRP A 241 3.08 -7.39 -6.87
CA TRP A 241 2.11 -6.42 -6.39
C TRP A 241 2.76 -5.42 -5.43
N ARG A 242 2.48 -4.14 -5.64
CA ARG A 242 2.97 -3.03 -4.81
C ARG A 242 1.84 -2.05 -4.53
N TYR A 243 1.95 -1.32 -3.42
CA TYR A 243 1.07 -0.19 -3.16
C TYR A 243 1.19 0.87 -4.25
N ASP A 244 0.05 1.49 -4.57
CA ASP A 244 -0.11 2.50 -5.62
C ASP A 244 -0.19 3.91 -5.05
N ASP A 245 0.63 4.16 -4.02
CA ASP A 245 0.75 5.49 -3.43
C ASP A 245 1.21 6.50 -4.49
N SER A 246 0.54 7.64 -4.56
CA SER A 246 0.74 8.66 -5.59
C SER A 246 0.68 10.07 -5.01
N TRP A 247 1.03 11.07 -5.83
CA TRP A 247 0.87 12.48 -5.49
C TRP A 247 -0.42 13.00 -6.10
N LEU A 248 -1.26 13.62 -5.27
CA LEU A 248 -2.41 14.39 -5.71
C LEU A 248 -2.06 15.88 -5.62
N GLY A 249 -1.78 16.49 -6.76
CA GLY A 249 -1.65 17.94 -6.89
C GLY A 249 -2.85 18.50 -7.66
N ARG A 250 -3.27 19.71 -7.33
CA ARG A 250 -4.11 20.51 -8.22
C ARG A 250 -3.24 21.60 -8.82
N ASP A 251 -3.21 21.67 -10.15
CA ASP A 251 -2.59 22.80 -10.84
C ASP A 251 -3.30 24.09 -10.39
N GLY A 252 -2.50 25.14 -10.18
CA GLY A 252 -3.06 26.45 -9.90
C GLY A 252 -3.86 26.99 -11.09
N ALA A 253 -4.72 27.97 -10.86
CA ALA A 253 -5.37 28.67 -11.97
C ALA A 253 -4.33 29.38 -12.86
N LEU A 254 -4.61 29.50 -14.15
CA LEU A 254 -3.82 30.33 -15.05
C LEU A 254 -4.15 31.80 -14.79
N VAL A 255 -3.13 32.60 -14.51
CA VAL A 255 -3.21 34.06 -14.40
C VAL A 255 -2.83 34.65 -15.75
N ALA A 256 -3.72 35.44 -16.34
CA ALA A 256 -3.45 36.20 -17.56
C ALA A 256 -3.20 37.68 -17.23
N PRO A 257 -2.26 38.35 -17.92
CA PRO A 257 -2.04 39.78 -17.76
C PRO A 257 -3.25 40.57 -18.26
N ILE A 258 -3.70 41.57 -17.49
CA ILE A 258 -4.87 42.39 -17.87
C ILE A 258 -4.50 43.78 -18.42
N ASN A 259 -3.27 44.24 -18.19
CA ASN A 259 -2.74 45.53 -18.67
C ASN A 259 -1.27 45.37 -19.10
N ALA A 260 -0.66 46.42 -19.66
CA ALA A 260 0.79 46.51 -19.70
C ALA A 260 1.32 46.33 -18.26
N ALA A 261 2.36 45.52 -18.08
CA ALA A 261 2.83 45.10 -16.77
C ALA A 261 4.04 45.93 -16.32
N PRO A 262 4.30 46.05 -15.01
CA PRO A 262 5.61 46.48 -14.53
C PRO A 262 6.69 45.61 -15.15
N ARG A 263 7.79 46.24 -15.58
CA ARG A 263 8.94 45.51 -16.10
C ARG A 263 9.67 44.74 -14.98
N ARG A 264 9.57 45.21 -13.73
CA ARG A 264 10.31 44.68 -12.57
C ARG A 264 9.52 44.79 -11.29
N VAL A 265 9.40 43.67 -10.57
CA VAL A 265 8.69 43.55 -9.30
C VAL A 265 9.65 42.97 -8.26
N VAL A 266 9.78 43.63 -7.11
CA VAL A 266 10.48 43.11 -5.93
C VAL A 266 9.47 42.92 -4.81
N VAL A 267 9.45 41.74 -4.18
CA VAL A 267 8.56 41.40 -3.07
C VAL A 267 9.38 41.40 -1.79
N LEU A 268 8.89 42.08 -0.75
CA LEU A 268 9.50 42.06 0.59
C LEU A 268 8.69 41.15 1.52
N ALA A 269 9.38 40.32 2.29
CA ALA A 269 8.77 39.42 3.27
C ALA A 269 9.61 39.31 4.55
N ASN A 270 8.98 38.87 5.64
CA ASN A 270 9.65 38.49 6.89
C ASN A 270 9.04 37.20 7.44
N ALA A 271 9.46 36.77 8.63
CA ALA A 271 8.99 35.52 9.25
C ALA A 271 7.48 35.48 9.55
N ASN A 272 6.79 36.62 9.52
CA ASN A 272 5.35 36.73 9.76
C ASN A 272 4.53 36.90 8.47
N THR A 273 5.19 37.03 7.31
CA THR A 273 4.53 37.22 6.02
C THR A 273 3.87 35.92 5.57
N VAL A 274 2.59 35.99 5.20
CA VAL A 274 1.91 34.94 4.46
C VAL A 274 1.95 35.32 2.99
N LEU A 275 2.74 34.60 2.18
CA LEU A 275 2.87 34.90 0.75
C LEU A 275 1.65 34.39 -0.02
N PRO A 276 0.83 35.26 -0.64
CA PRO A 276 -0.32 34.81 -1.41
C PRO A 276 0.10 33.96 -2.61
N ARG A 277 -0.71 32.96 -2.97
CA ARG A 277 -0.43 31.93 -3.99
C ARG A 277 -0.12 32.53 -5.36
N GLY A 278 -0.74 33.66 -5.70
CA GLY A 278 -0.45 34.39 -6.93
C GLY A 278 0.90 35.10 -6.93
N VAL A 279 1.32 35.65 -5.79
CA VAL A 279 2.66 36.22 -5.66
C VAL A 279 3.73 35.13 -5.72
N LEU A 280 3.46 33.96 -5.12
CA LEU A 280 4.32 32.79 -5.25
C LEU A 280 4.43 32.31 -6.70
N GLY A 281 3.33 32.27 -7.46
CA GLY A 281 3.36 31.96 -8.90
C GLY A 281 4.19 32.97 -9.70
N LEU A 282 4.09 34.27 -9.37
CA LEU A 282 4.88 35.33 -9.99
C LEU A 282 6.38 35.21 -9.67
N LEU A 283 6.72 34.82 -8.44
CA LEU A 283 8.09 34.53 -8.01
C LEU A 283 8.65 33.28 -8.71
N ALA A 284 7.87 32.21 -8.77
CA ALA A 284 8.27 30.94 -9.41
C ALA A 284 8.46 31.08 -10.92
N SER A 285 7.65 31.90 -11.59
CA SER A 285 7.84 32.22 -13.02
C SER A 285 9.05 33.13 -13.29
N GLY A 286 9.79 33.53 -12.25
CA GLY A 286 10.94 34.42 -12.35
C GLY A 286 10.57 35.83 -12.83
N ARG A 287 9.35 36.30 -12.52
CA ARG A 287 8.89 37.64 -12.90
C ARG A 287 8.89 38.62 -11.73
N ALA A 288 9.09 38.12 -10.52
CA ALA A 288 9.41 38.90 -9.34
C ALA A 288 10.67 38.36 -8.63
N THR A 289 11.27 39.18 -7.76
CA THR A 289 12.39 38.80 -6.90
C THR A 289 11.97 38.89 -5.43
N LEU A 290 12.19 37.83 -4.66
CA LEU A 290 11.88 37.79 -3.22
C LEU A 290 13.08 38.25 -2.39
N VAL A 291 12.92 39.35 -1.67
CA VAL A 291 13.86 39.84 -0.66
C VAL A 291 13.23 39.61 0.71
N ALA A 292 13.87 38.79 1.54
CA ALA A 292 13.35 38.46 2.86
C ALA A 292 14.31 38.86 3.98
N GLU A 293 13.77 39.27 5.12
CA GLU A 293 14.58 39.58 6.32
C GLU A 293 15.02 38.32 7.08
N GLN A 294 14.26 37.23 6.91
CA GLN A 294 14.40 35.95 7.61
C GLN A 294 13.83 34.83 6.72
N VAL A 295 13.93 33.58 7.19
CA VAL A 295 13.18 32.47 6.59
C VAL A 295 11.69 32.79 6.65
N VAL A 296 11.01 32.66 5.52
CA VAL A 296 9.55 32.85 5.42
C VAL A 296 8.90 31.46 5.51
N PRO A 297 8.08 31.19 6.54
CA PRO A 297 7.43 29.89 6.69
C PRO A 297 6.31 29.72 5.64
N ASP A 298 6.06 28.47 5.26
CA ASP A 298 4.95 28.08 4.38
C ASP A 298 3.76 27.47 5.13
N ASP A 299 3.72 27.59 6.46
CA ASP A 299 2.74 26.94 7.35
C ASP A 299 1.30 27.32 7.10
N ALA A 300 1.05 28.59 6.81
CA ALA A 300 -0.28 29.07 6.47
C ALA A 300 -0.76 28.56 5.10
N LEU A 301 0.12 28.01 4.27
CA LEU A 301 -0.17 27.65 2.87
C LEU A 301 -0.27 26.15 2.63
N VAL A 302 0.31 25.33 3.51
CA VAL A 302 0.33 23.86 3.40
C VAL A 302 -0.59 23.22 4.44
N PRO A 303 -1.27 22.11 4.09
CA PRO A 303 -2.10 21.41 5.05
C PRO A 303 -1.23 20.80 6.15
N SER A 304 -1.75 20.90 7.38
CA SER A 304 -1.19 20.26 8.56
C SER A 304 -2.31 19.75 9.45
N VAL A 305 -2.00 18.75 10.27
CA VAL A 305 -2.90 18.25 11.31
C VAL A 305 -2.29 18.47 12.68
N ARG A 306 -3.15 18.52 13.70
CA ARG A 306 -2.77 18.70 15.09
C ARG A 306 -3.27 17.51 15.90
N ILE A 307 -2.36 16.80 16.57
CA ILE A 307 -2.64 15.54 17.26
C ILE A 307 -2.30 15.75 18.74
N ALA A 308 -3.26 15.58 19.65
CA ALA A 308 -2.97 15.64 21.09
C ALA A 308 -2.08 14.46 21.48
N VAL A 309 -0.97 14.64 22.18
CA VAL A 309 -0.06 13.52 22.55
C VAL A 309 0.14 13.36 24.06
N GLY A 310 -0.45 14.27 24.83
CA GLY A 310 -0.47 14.29 26.28
C GLY A 310 -1.22 15.53 26.76
N GLU A 311 -1.33 15.69 28.08
CA GLU A 311 -1.98 16.86 28.67
C GLU A 311 -1.31 18.17 28.21
N GLY A 312 -2.06 19.03 27.53
CA GLY A 312 -1.56 20.30 27.00
C GLY A 312 -0.47 20.19 25.93
N LEU A 313 -0.21 18.99 25.38
CA LEU A 313 0.87 18.72 24.43
C LEU A 313 0.29 18.22 23.10
N PHE A 314 0.73 18.83 22.00
CA PHE A 314 0.23 18.51 20.66
C PHE A 314 1.38 18.35 19.67
N VAL A 315 1.24 17.44 18.72
CA VAL A 315 2.10 17.37 17.53
C VAL A 315 1.38 18.06 16.38
N ARG A 316 2.00 19.10 15.81
CA ARG A 316 1.65 19.61 14.49
C ARG A 316 2.42 18.80 13.45
N LEU A 317 1.73 18.26 12.46
CA LEU A 317 2.29 17.41 11.41
C LEU A 317 1.92 17.95 10.03
N ARG A 318 2.93 18.26 9.19
CA ARG A 318 2.73 18.64 7.78
C ARG A 318 2.23 17.44 6.96
N THR A 319 1.23 17.64 6.11
CA THR A 319 0.61 16.59 5.28
C THR A 319 0.60 16.91 3.78
N GLY A 320 1.15 18.06 3.39
CA GLY A 320 1.31 18.47 2.01
C GLY A 320 2.49 19.42 1.82
N GLU A 321 2.81 19.71 0.57
CA GLU A 321 3.88 20.64 0.21
C GLU A 321 3.45 21.59 -0.91
N LEU A 322 3.98 22.81 -0.85
CA LEU A 322 3.84 23.78 -1.92
C LEU A 322 4.49 23.24 -3.20
N LEU A 323 3.79 23.39 -4.32
CA LEU A 323 4.27 23.03 -5.65
C LEU A 323 4.12 24.21 -6.59
N HIS A 324 5.17 24.52 -7.32
CA HIS A 324 5.21 25.57 -8.33
C HIS A 324 5.15 24.99 -9.75
N ALA A 325 4.77 25.83 -10.72
CA ALA A 325 4.62 25.44 -12.12
C ALA A 325 5.93 25.00 -12.78
N ASP A 326 7.07 25.52 -12.31
CA ASP A 326 8.42 25.10 -12.72
C ASP A 326 8.85 23.77 -12.08
N GLY A 327 7.97 23.16 -11.28
CA GLY A 327 8.20 21.92 -10.55
C GLY A 327 8.89 22.10 -9.22
N SER A 328 9.40 23.29 -8.87
CA SER A 328 10.02 23.55 -7.56
C SER A 328 9.00 23.49 -6.41
N SER A 329 9.50 23.38 -5.17
CA SER A 329 8.66 23.25 -3.97
C SER A 329 9.14 24.15 -2.83
N GLY A 330 8.21 24.63 -2.01
CA GLY A 330 8.51 25.50 -0.86
C GLY A 330 8.90 26.92 -1.25
N ILE A 331 9.13 27.79 -0.27
CA ILE A 331 9.45 29.21 -0.53
C ILE A 331 10.97 29.37 -0.76
N VAL A 332 11.35 29.78 -1.97
CA VAL A 332 12.76 30.06 -2.32
C VAL A 332 13.03 31.56 -2.23
N ILE A 333 13.89 31.96 -1.30
CA ILE A 333 14.30 33.36 -1.10
C ILE A 333 15.43 33.69 -2.08
N ASP A 334 15.26 34.73 -2.89
CA ASP A 334 16.28 35.16 -3.85
C ASP A 334 17.39 36.00 -3.18
N THR A 335 17.05 36.77 -2.14
CA THR A 335 18.01 37.56 -1.36
C THR A 335 17.59 37.64 0.10
N LEU A 336 18.48 37.24 1.01
CA LEU A 336 18.29 37.39 2.46
C LEU A 336 19.00 38.67 2.93
N VAL A 337 18.31 39.51 3.68
CA VAL A 337 18.85 40.76 4.25
C VAL A 337 18.69 40.76 5.76
N SER A 338 19.61 41.41 6.50
CA SER A 338 19.47 41.55 7.94
C SER A 338 18.25 42.41 8.31
N ARG A 339 17.53 42.02 9.36
CA ARG A 339 16.47 42.84 9.96
C ARG A 339 17.07 44.14 10.52
N ALA A 340 16.30 45.22 10.47
CA ALA A 340 16.62 46.45 11.20
C ALA A 340 16.78 46.14 12.70
N ALA A 341 17.90 46.55 13.31
CA ALA A 341 18.18 46.33 14.73
C ALA A 341 17.45 47.36 15.61
N THR A 342 17.14 48.55 15.06
CA THR A 342 16.35 49.59 15.71
C THR A 342 15.35 50.23 14.73
N PRO A 343 14.26 50.88 15.20
CA PRO A 343 13.38 51.67 14.33
C PRO A 343 14.07 52.84 13.63
N ALA A 344 15.25 53.24 14.11
CA ALA A 344 16.11 54.28 13.52
C ALA A 344 17.00 53.74 12.38
N ASP A 345 17.14 52.42 12.24
CA ASP A 345 17.85 51.84 11.10
C ASP A 345 17.03 52.02 9.83
N SER A 346 17.71 52.43 8.77
CA SER A 346 17.03 52.60 7.50
C SER A 346 16.61 51.24 6.94
N ALA A 347 15.31 50.95 6.94
CA ALA A 347 14.66 49.75 6.40
C ALA A 347 15.51 48.95 5.36
N PRO A 348 16.34 47.98 5.81
CA PRO A 348 17.37 47.37 4.95
C PRO A 348 16.79 46.65 3.75
N ALA A 349 15.66 45.96 3.92
CA ALA A 349 14.93 45.29 2.84
C ALA A 349 14.43 46.26 1.76
N VAL A 350 13.84 47.40 2.18
CA VAL A 350 13.37 48.44 1.24
C VAL A 350 14.54 49.07 0.51
N LYS A 351 15.64 49.38 1.21
CA LYS A 351 16.87 49.89 0.59
C LYS A 351 17.44 48.93 -0.45
N ALA A 352 17.52 47.64 -0.12
CA ALA A 352 17.98 46.61 -1.05
C ALA A 352 17.08 46.52 -2.29
N ALA A 353 15.76 46.47 -2.11
CA ALA A 353 14.80 46.43 -3.21
C ALA A 353 14.89 47.67 -4.12
N LEU A 354 14.97 48.86 -3.55
CA LEU A 354 15.14 50.10 -4.31
C LEU A 354 16.47 50.11 -5.07
N ALA A 355 17.56 49.64 -4.46
CA ALA A 355 18.87 49.53 -5.12
C ALA A 355 18.83 48.55 -6.29
N MET A 356 18.19 47.38 -6.16
CA MET A 356 18.01 46.41 -7.24
C MET A 356 17.21 47.01 -8.41
N LEU A 357 16.10 47.70 -8.10
CA LEU A 357 15.25 48.34 -9.11
C LEU A 357 15.93 49.52 -9.84
N ARG A 358 16.82 50.25 -9.15
CA ARG A 358 17.61 51.36 -9.72
C ARG A 358 18.76 50.86 -10.58
N THR A 359 19.49 49.85 -10.10
CA THR A 359 20.70 49.34 -10.79
C THR A 359 20.40 48.26 -11.82
N SER A 360 19.19 47.70 -11.84
CA SER A 360 18.83 46.54 -12.66
C SER A 360 19.56 45.24 -12.31
N ARG A 361 20.23 45.18 -11.15
CA ARG A 361 20.99 44.00 -10.72
C ARG A 361 20.14 43.16 -9.79
N PHE A 362 19.76 41.97 -10.26
CA PHE A 362 18.94 41.02 -9.50
C PHE A 362 19.73 39.75 -9.25
N VAL A 363 19.74 39.29 -8.00
CA VAL A 363 20.18 37.94 -7.64
C VAL A 363 18.94 37.05 -7.70
N ARG A 364 19.08 35.87 -8.28
CA ARG A 364 18.03 34.85 -8.28
C ARG A 364 18.56 33.58 -7.66
N ALA A 365 17.81 33.02 -6.73
CA ALA A 365 18.13 31.72 -6.20
C ALA A 365 17.80 30.64 -7.24
N SER A 366 18.57 29.55 -7.20
CA SER A 366 18.29 28.37 -8.03
C SER A 366 17.03 27.68 -7.50
N ARG A 367 16.03 27.51 -8.37
CA ARG A 367 14.80 26.77 -8.08
C ARG A 367 14.97 25.36 -8.65
N LEU A 368 15.31 24.41 -7.80
CA LEU A 368 15.45 23.01 -8.22
C LEU A 368 14.10 22.32 -8.03
N ALA A 369 13.62 21.67 -9.09
CA ALA A 369 12.54 20.71 -8.95
C ALA A 369 12.99 19.62 -7.95
N PRO A 370 12.17 19.27 -6.94
CA PRO A 370 12.49 18.16 -6.08
C PRO A 370 12.64 16.93 -6.97
N VAL A 371 13.69 16.15 -6.73
CA VAL A 371 13.82 14.83 -7.35
C VAL A 371 12.53 14.08 -7.03
N ARG A 372 11.79 13.68 -8.06
CA ARG A 372 10.61 12.81 -7.91
C ARG A 372 11.12 11.42 -7.50
N ALA A 373 11.56 11.29 -6.26
CA ALA A 373 11.85 10.00 -5.68
C ALA A 373 10.52 9.35 -5.30
N ARG A 374 10.40 8.06 -5.60
CA ARG A 374 9.28 7.25 -5.12
C ARG A 374 9.34 7.22 -3.59
N ALA A 375 8.19 7.24 -2.93
CA ALA A 375 8.11 6.96 -1.50
C ALA A 375 8.58 5.53 -1.26
N VAL A 376 9.79 5.39 -0.72
CA VAL A 376 10.35 4.11 -0.29
C VAL A 376 10.21 4.07 1.23
N LEU A 377 9.44 3.11 1.74
CA LEU A 377 9.48 2.77 3.17
C LEU A 377 10.95 2.49 3.52
N PRO A 378 11.54 3.16 4.52
CA PRO A 378 12.91 2.87 4.92
C PRO A 378 13.08 1.36 5.13
N GLY A 379 14.01 0.77 4.38
CA GLY A 379 14.41 -0.61 4.61
C GLY A 379 15.03 -0.69 6.00
N TYR A 380 14.29 -1.21 6.96
CA TYR A 380 14.83 -1.59 8.25
C TYR A 380 15.36 -3.01 8.11
N TYR A 381 16.69 -3.15 8.14
CA TYR A 381 17.38 -4.43 8.00
C TYR A 381 17.94 -4.86 9.35
N ASP A 382 17.04 -5.12 10.28
CA ASP A 382 17.38 -5.98 11.41
C ASP A 382 16.87 -7.37 11.07
N ALA A 383 17.83 -8.15 10.58
CA ALA A 383 17.64 -9.57 10.35
C ALA A 383 17.78 -10.38 11.65
N ASP A 384 18.09 -9.74 12.79
CA ASP A 384 18.08 -10.43 14.08
C ASP A 384 16.66 -10.98 14.31
N PRO A 385 16.50 -12.30 14.46
CA PRO A 385 15.20 -12.91 14.74
C PRO A 385 14.57 -12.40 16.04
N TYR A 386 15.37 -11.85 16.96
CA TYR A 386 14.93 -11.18 18.18
C TYR A 386 15.34 -9.70 18.18
N PRO A 387 14.54 -8.81 17.59
CA PRO A 387 14.87 -7.40 17.55
C PRO A 387 14.65 -6.74 18.92
N TYR A 388 15.35 -5.65 19.21
CA TYR A 388 15.16 -4.86 20.44
C TYR A 388 13.73 -4.31 20.56
N MET A 389 13.31 -3.95 21.78
CA MET A 389 11.93 -3.57 22.14
C MET A 389 11.30 -2.54 21.21
N GLY A 390 12.01 -1.43 20.91
CA GLY A 390 11.51 -0.41 19.98
C GLY A 390 11.18 -0.95 18.59
N SER A 391 11.93 -1.94 18.11
CA SER A 391 11.68 -2.63 16.85
C SER A 391 10.55 -3.64 16.94
N ARG A 392 10.37 -4.34 18.07
CA ARG A 392 9.18 -5.18 18.27
C ARG A 392 7.90 -4.36 18.20
N VAL A 393 7.88 -3.20 18.84
CA VAL A 393 6.76 -2.24 18.76
C VAL A 393 6.58 -1.69 17.35
N LEU A 394 7.66 -1.37 16.62
CA LEU A 394 7.60 -0.96 15.21
C LEU A 394 6.97 -2.05 14.33
N GLY A 395 7.27 -3.33 14.57
CA GLY A 395 6.66 -4.45 13.84
C GLY A 395 5.15 -4.47 13.99
N GLY A 396 4.66 -4.33 15.23
CA GLY A 396 3.23 -4.15 15.50
C GLY A 396 2.65 -2.90 14.83
N ALA A 397 3.30 -1.74 14.96
CA ALA A 397 2.83 -0.49 14.38
C ALA A 397 2.77 -0.52 12.84
N ARG A 398 3.73 -1.17 12.18
CA ARG A 398 3.74 -1.38 10.72
C ARG A 398 2.58 -2.25 10.27
N LEU A 399 2.35 -3.38 10.94
CA LEU A 399 1.23 -4.26 10.65
C LEU A 399 -0.11 -3.53 10.88
N TRP A 400 -0.27 -2.90 12.04
CA TRP A 400 -1.46 -2.10 12.37
C TRP A 400 -1.73 -1.00 11.33
N SER A 401 -0.70 -0.22 10.96
CA SER A 401 -0.80 0.85 9.95
C SER A 401 -1.17 0.31 8.55
N ALA A 402 -0.57 -0.82 8.14
CA ALA A 402 -0.90 -1.45 6.86
C ALA A 402 -2.36 -1.91 6.82
N MET A 403 -2.84 -2.52 7.91
CA MET A 403 -4.22 -3.01 8.02
C MET A 403 -5.23 -1.87 8.15
N ARG A 404 -4.85 -0.77 8.82
CA ARG A 404 -5.69 0.41 9.00
C ARG A 404 -5.82 1.25 7.74
N ALA A 405 -4.76 1.44 6.94
CA ALA A 405 -4.77 2.34 5.79
C ALA A 405 -4.83 1.66 4.41
N ARG A 406 -4.35 0.42 4.28
CA ARG A 406 -4.09 -0.18 2.97
C ARG A 406 -4.68 -1.57 2.74
N HIS A 407 -5.32 -2.18 3.75
CA HIS A 407 -5.99 -3.46 3.53
C HIS A 407 -7.26 -3.29 2.71
N ALA A 408 -7.48 -4.23 1.78
CA ALA A 408 -8.60 -4.21 0.85
C ALA A 408 -9.96 -4.36 1.54
N HIS A 409 -10.01 -5.18 2.59
CA HIS A 409 -11.25 -5.66 3.22
C HIS A 409 -11.49 -5.05 4.60
N ARG A 410 -11.10 -3.78 4.81
CA ARG A 410 -11.27 -3.05 6.08
C ARG A 410 -12.71 -3.01 6.58
N ASP A 411 -13.68 -3.12 5.69
CA ASP A 411 -15.11 -3.14 6.01
C ASP A 411 -15.58 -4.54 6.53
N LEU A 412 -14.71 -5.56 6.50
CA LEU A 412 -15.02 -6.94 6.87
C LEU A 412 -14.37 -7.40 8.19
N TYR A 413 -13.74 -6.51 8.96
CA TYR A 413 -13.14 -6.92 10.23
C TYR A 413 -14.21 -7.26 11.29
N ASP A 414 -14.07 -8.43 11.91
CA ASP A 414 -14.93 -8.84 13.03
C ASP A 414 -14.47 -8.22 14.35
N ASP A 415 -13.15 -8.12 14.55
CA ASP A 415 -12.51 -7.51 15.71
C ASP A 415 -12.21 -6.02 15.48
N ASP A 416 -12.21 -5.24 16.55
CA ASP A 416 -11.65 -3.88 16.53
C ASP A 416 -10.12 -3.95 16.46
N ILE A 417 -9.56 -3.62 15.29
CA ILE A 417 -8.13 -3.73 15.02
C ILE A 417 -7.27 -2.81 15.90
N ASP A 418 -7.83 -1.68 16.36
CA ASP A 418 -7.12 -0.73 17.22
C ASP A 418 -7.01 -1.30 18.63
N ALA A 419 -8.11 -1.89 19.12
CA ALA A 419 -8.11 -2.60 20.39
C ALA A 419 -7.24 -3.87 20.35
N VAL A 420 -7.17 -4.57 19.21
CA VAL A 420 -6.25 -5.71 19.04
C VAL A 420 -4.79 -5.24 19.12
N PHE A 421 -4.45 -4.13 18.46
CA PHE A 421 -3.09 -3.57 18.52
C PHE A 421 -2.74 -3.10 19.95
N GLU A 422 -3.67 -2.41 20.62
CA GLU A 422 -3.51 -2.00 22.02
C GLU A 422 -3.19 -3.20 22.94
N ARG A 423 -3.91 -4.32 22.78
CA ARG A 423 -3.63 -5.57 23.54
C ARG A 423 -2.32 -6.24 23.14
N ALA A 424 -1.83 -6.03 21.92
CA ALA A 424 -0.57 -6.59 21.46
C ALA A 424 0.65 -5.83 22.02
N LEU A 425 0.53 -4.51 22.25
CA LEU A 425 1.64 -3.65 22.69
C LEU A 425 2.38 -4.17 23.93
N PRO A 426 1.71 -4.50 25.06
CA PRO A 426 2.39 -5.05 26.24
C PRO A 426 3.22 -6.31 25.95
N ARG A 427 2.68 -7.20 25.09
CA ARG A 427 3.33 -8.47 24.72
C ARG A 427 4.52 -8.25 23.79
N LEU A 428 4.47 -7.24 22.93
CA LEU A 428 5.60 -6.83 22.09
C LEU A 428 6.73 -6.24 22.94
N GLU A 429 6.39 -5.43 23.95
CA GLU A 429 7.37 -4.86 24.89
C GLU A 429 8.05 -5.95 25.73
N SER A 430 7.24 -6.82 26.34
CA SER A 430 7.70 -7.81 27.32
C SER A 430 8.23 -9.10 26.72
N ALA A 431 8.22 -9.26 25.39
CA ALA A 431 8.75 -10.45 24.73
C ALA A 431 10.24 -10.61 25.08
N ARG A 432 10.62 -11.78 25.60
CA ARG A 432 11.97 -12.11 26.06
C ARG A 432 12.84 -12.77 25.00
N TYR A 433 12.21 -13.39 24.01
CA TYR A 433 12.88 -14.14 22.95
C TYR A 433 12.13 -14.01 21.62
N ALA A 434 12.80 -14.41 20.53
CA ALA A 434 12.28 -14.37 19.16
C ALA A 434 10.90 -15.04 18.99
N THR A 435 10.67 -16.17 19.67
CA THR A 435 9.43 -16.95 19.57
C THR A 435 8.25 -16.28 20.29
N GLU A 436 8.46 -15.58 21.41
CA GLU A 436 7.41 -14.81 22.09
C GLU A 436 6.96 -13.60 21.23
N TYR A 437 7.93 -12.93 20.60
CA TYR A 437 7.65 -11.86 19.64
C TYR A 437 6.91 -12.38 18.40
N ALA A 438 7.41 -13.45 17.77
CA ALA A 438 6.78 -14.06 16.60
C ALA A 438 5.38 -14.60 16.90
N SER A 439 5.16 -15.18 18.09
CA SER A 439 3.84 -15.63 18.55
C SER A 439 2.86 -14.46 18.70
N THR A 440 3.32 -13.35 19.27
CA THR A 440 2.51 -12.13 19.40
C THR A 440 2.15 -11.55 18.04
N MET A 441 3.11 -11.45 17.12
CA MET A 441 2.87 -10.99 15.75
C MET A 441 1.95 -11.93 14.96
N LEU A 442 2.10 -13.24 15.12
CA LEU A 442 1.25 -14.24 14.48
C LEU A 442 -0.19 -14.14 14.99
N SER A 443 -0.38 -13.99 16.30
CA SER A 443 -1.70 -13.79 16.91
C SER A 443 -2.36 -12.51 16.41
N PHE A 444 -1.58 -11.43 16.31
CA PHE A 444 -2.07 -10.17 15.76
C PHE A 444 -2.49 -10.31 14.29
N ALA A 445 -1.63 -10.86 13.44
CA ALA A 445 -1.92 -11.09 12.01
C ALA A 445 -3.14 -12.02 11.80
N SER A 446 -3.33 -13.01 12.68
CA SER A 446 -4.46 -13.93 12.62
C SER A 446 -5.79 -13.32 13.05
N SER A 447 -5.80 -12.12 13.61
CA SER A 447 -7.02 -11.44 14.06
C SER A 447 -7.78 -10.75 12.92
N PHE A 448 -7.18 -10.66 11.72
CA PHE A 448 -7.78 -9.98 10.57
C PHE A 448 -8.69 -10.88 9.72
N ASP A 449 -8.68 -12.19 9.96
CA ASP A 449 -9.57 -13.16 9.32
C ASP A 449 -9.63 -13.02 7.78
N ASP A 450 -8.43 -13.03 7.18
CA ASP A 450 -8.17 -13.00 5.75
C ASP A 450 -6.97 -13.89 5.41
N ALA A 451 -7.18 -14.98 4.66
CA ALA A 451 -6.14 -15.97 4.38
C ALA A 451 -4.92 -15.41 3.62
N GLN A 452 -5.09 -14.29 2.92
CA GLN A 452 -3.98 -13.60 2.25
C GLN A 452 -3.16 -12.72 3.20
N VAL A 453 -3.61 -12.53 4.45
CA VAL A 453 -2.83 -11.94 5.53
C VAL A 453 -2.02 -13.03 6.22
N SER A 454 -0.84 -13.29 5.69
CA SER A 454 0.03 -14.38 6.13
C SER A 454 1.35 -13.84 6.64
N LEU A 455 1.65 -14.15 7.91
CA LEU A 455 2.96 -13.89 8.50
C LEU A 455 3.91 -15.05 8.18
N GLN A 456 5.11 -14.70 7.72
CA GLN A 456 6.17 -15.62 7.30
C GLN A 456 7.50 -15.24 7.97
N GLY A 457 8.37 -16.23 8.18
CA GLY A 457 9.69 -16.08 8.78
C GLY A 457 10.09 -17.31 9.58
N ALA A 458 11.39 -17.56 9.73
CA ALA A 458 11.91 -18.76 10.39
C ALA A 458 11.41 -18.93 11.83
N THR A 459 11.24 -17.83 12.56
CA THR A 459 10.71 -17.83 13.94
C THR A 459 9.21 -18.14 13.98
N VAL A 460 8.45 -17.71 12.97
CA VAL A 460 7.03 -18.07 12.81
C VAL A 460 6.88 -19.55 12.49
N ASP A 461 7.76 -20.11 11.65
CA ASP A 461 7.78 -21.55 11.36
C ASP A 461 8.11 -22.38 12.62
N THR A 462 8.98 -21.85 13.48
CA THR A 462 9.25 -22.43 14.80
C THR A 462 8.00 -22.42 15.68
N VAL A 463 7.29 -21.29 15.75
CA VAL A 463 6.03 -21.16 16.52
C VAL A 463 4.93 -22.09 16.00
N ARG A 464 4.80 -22.24 14.67
CA ARG A 464 3.84 -23.16 14.03
C ARG A 464 4.24 -24.64 14.14
N GLY A 465 5.49 -24.93 14.52
CA GLY A 465 6.04 -26.27 14.63
C GLY A 465 6.73 -26.74 13.36
N MET A 466 8.02 -27.08 13.47
CA MET A 466 8.87 -27.52 12.35
C MET A 466 8.81 -29.04 12.07
N ALA A 467 8.12 -29.80 12.90
CA ALA A 467 7.92 -31.24 12.73
C ALA A 467 6.45 -31.58 12.54
N THR A 468 6.18 -32.77 11.98
CA THR A 468 4.82 -33.28 11.81
C THR A 468 4.73 -34.75 12.21
N VAL A 469 3.53 -35.20 12.60
CA VAL A 469 3.21 -36.63 12.78
C VAL A 469 3.18 -37.36 11.43
N PRO A 470 3.31 -38.70 11.40
CA PRO A 470 3.35 -39.47 10.16
C PRO A 470 1.99 -39.63 9.48
N PHE A 471 1.07 -38.66 9.65
CA PHE A 471 -0.24 -38.66 9.02
C PHE A 471 -0.77 -37.25 8.80
N ARG A 472 -1.70 -37.12 7.84
CA ARG A 472 -2.45 -35.89 7.54
C ARG A 472 -3.85 -35.97 8.13
N VAL A 473 -4.37 -34.83 8.59
CA VAL A 473 -5.72 -34.69 9.12
C VAL A 473 -6.54 -33.76 8.21
N ARG A 474 -7.80 -34.11 7.95
CA ARG A 474 -8.79 -33.25 7.30
C ARG A 474 -10.13 -33.29 8.00
N TRP A 475 -10.97 -32.29 7.74
CA TRP A 475 -12.36 -32.32 8.15
C TRP A 475 -13.23 -33.07 7.15
N ALA A 476 -13.99 -34.04 7.65
CA ALA A 476 -15.01 -34.76 6.89
C ALA A 476 -16.17 -35.11 7.82
N ASP A 477 -17.41 -34.87 7.38
CA ASP A 477 -18.63 -35.11 8.16
C ASP A 477 -18.58 -34.51 9.59
N GLY A 478 -17.99 -33.33 9.72
CA GLY A 478 -17.84 -32.62 11.00
C GLY A 478 -16.81 -33.23 11.97
N ARG A 479 -15.91 -34.11 11.48
CA ARG A 479 -14.90 -34.80 12.27
C ARG A 479 -13.50 -34.62 11.69
N ALA A 480 -12.48 -34.63 12.55
CA ALA A 480 -11.08 -34.62 12.13
C ALA A 480 -10.66 -36.06 11.77
N ILE A 481 -10.41 -36.34 10.50
CA ILE A 481 -10.14 -37.68 9.96
C ILE A 481 -8.72 -37.75 9.42
N ILE A 482 -8.03 -38.87 9.69
CA ILE A 482 -6.75 -39.19 9.10
C ILE A 482 -6.95 -39.57 7.63
N THR A 483 -6.34 -38.83 6.70
CA THR A 483 -6.54 -39.05 5.26
C THR A 483 -5.36 -39.71 4.56
N ASP A 484 -4.16 -39.43 5.03
CA ASP A 484 -2.92 -39.97 4.47
C ASP A 484 -2.01 -40.40 5.61
N VAL A 485 -1.32 -41.53 5.46
CA VAL A 485 -0.41 -42.07 6.46
C VAL A 485 0.91 -42.42 5.78
N ILE A 486 2.02 -42.00 6.38
CA ILE A 486 3.35 -42.43 5.98
C ILE A 486 3.52 -43.87 6.44
N ALA A 487 3.55 -44.81 5.50
CA ALA A 487 3.69 -46.22 5.78
C ALA A 487 5.14 -46.56 6.17
N ASP A 488 5.43 -46.62 7.47
CA ASP A 488 6.73 -46.99 8.02
C ASP A 488 6.55 -48.04 9.13
N SER A 489 7.62 -48.41 9.83
CA SER A 489 7.54 -49.36 10.95
C SER A 489 6.76 -48.78 12.14
N THR A 490 6.84 -47.47 12.35
CA THR A 490 6.17 -46.76 13.44
C THR A 490 4.66 -46.77 13.29
N THR A 491 4.13 -46.34 12.14
CA THR A 491 2.68 -46.29 11.89
C THR A 491 2.06 -47.67 11.89
N ARG A 492 2.79 -48.69 11.38
CA ARG A 492 2.39 -50.11 11.49
C ARG A 492 2.33 -50.59 12.94
N ALA A 493 3.33 -50.30 13.75
CA ALA A 493 3.36 -50.70 15.16
C ALA A 493 2.25 -50.04 15.99
N LEU A 494 1.93 -48.77 15.70
CA LEU A 494 0.85 -48.02 16.36
C LEU A 494 -0.55 -48.36 15.79
N GLY A 495 -0.62 -49.04 14.65
CA GLY A 495 -1.87 -49.33 13.95
C GLY A 495 -2.59 -48.05 13.51
N ILE A 496 -1.84 -47.08 12.99
CA ILE A 496 -2.37 -45.84 12.42
C ILE A 496 -2.69 -46.08 10.95
N VAL A 497 -3.93 -45.82 10.56
CA VAL A 497 -4.43 -46.02 9.19
C VAL A 497 -5.37 -44.88 8.77
N ALA A 498 -5.50 -44.66 7.47
CA ALA A 498 -6.48 -43.71 6.93
C ALA A 498 -7.92 -44.09 7.33
N GLY A 499 -8.77 -43.09 7.53
CA GLY A 499 -10.18 -43.25 7.94
C GLY A 499 -10.41 -43.34 9.46
N GLN A 500 -9.35 -43.27 10.27
CA GLN A 500 -9.44 -43.08 11.72
C GLN A 500 -9.80 -41.63 12.07
N GLU A 501 -10.57 -41.44 13.13
CA GLU A 501 -10.94 -40.12 13.66
C GLU A 501 -9.92 -39.68 14.72
N VAL A 502 -9.46 -38.43 14.66
CA VAL A 502 -8.68 -37.78 15.71
C VAL A 502 -9.66 -37.14 16.71
N VAL A 503 -9.73 -37.69 17.91
CA VAL A 503 -10.63 -37.23 18.99
C VAL A 503 -9.92 -36.27 19.96
N ALA A 504 -8.60 -36.40 20.09
CA ALA A 504 -7.76 -35.46 20.83
C ALA A 504 -6.37 -35.34 20.16
N ALA A 505 -5.78 -34.15 20.26
CA ALA A 505 -4.44 -33.83 19.79
C ALA A 505 -3.70 -33.03 20.87
N ASP A 506 -2.40 -33.30 21.06
CA ASP A 506 -1.59 -32.70 22.13
C ASP A 506 -2.21 -32.84 23.54
N GLY A 507 -2.97 -33.91 23.77
CA GLY A 507 -3.69 -34.14 25.02
C GLY A 507 -5.02 -33.39 25.18
N TYR A 508 -5.39 -32.50 24.25
CA TYR A 508 -6.64 -31.74 24.29
C TYR A 508 -7.71 -32.38 23.40
N PRO A 509 -8.97 -32.52 23.87
CA PRO A 509 -10.11 -32.83 22.99
C PRO A 509 -10.18 -31.83 21.82
N ILE A 510 -10.53 -32.30 20.61
CA ILE A 510 -10.49 -31.45 19.41
C ILE A 510 -11.22 -30.11 19.56
N PRO A 511 -12.42 -30.01 20.16
CA PRO A 511 -13.07 -28.71 20.37
C PRO A 511 -12.22 -27.71 21.19
N ALA A 512 -11.57 -28.18 22.26
CA ALA A 512 -10.68 -27.35 23.08
C ALA A 512 -9.39 -27.01 22.32
N TRP A 513 -8.82 -27.98 21.60
CA TRP A 513 -7.63 -27.76 20.76
C TRP A 513 -7.89 -26.66 19.71
N MET A 514 -9.04 -26.71 19.02
CA MET A 514 -9.40 -25.70 18.02
C MET A 514 -9.60 -24.31 18.62
N GLN A 515 -10.17 -24.21 19.82
CA GLN A 515 -10.36 -22.94 20.51
C GLN A 515 -9.02 -22.29 20.85
N GLU A 516 -8.09 -23.08 21.41
CA GLU A 516 -6.74 -22.62 21.77
C GLU A 516 -5.94 -22.14 20.55
N HIS A 517 -6.03 -22.86 19.42
CA HIS A 517 -5.25 -22.57 18.22
C HIS A 517 -5.97 -21.65 17.23
N ARG A 518 -7.18 -21.16 17.54
CA ARG A 518 -7.98 -20.32 16.62
C ARG A 518 -7.21 -19.10 16.11
N ARG A 519 -6.36 -18.51 16.96
CA ARG A 519 -5.55 -17.30 16.67
C ARG A 519 -4.14 -17.62 16.16
N SER A 520 -3.87 -18.85 15.72
CA SER A 520 -2.60 -19.24 15.08
C SER A 520 -2.66 -19.16 13.55
N ILE A 521 -3.85 -18.95 12.98
CA ILE A 521 -4.09 -18.89 11.55
C ILE A 521 -5.08 -17.76 11.19
N SER A 522 -4.92 -17.22 9.99
CA SER A 522 -5.86 -16.27 9.40
C SER A 522 -6.73 -16.99 8.37
N ALA A 523 -8.06 -16.87 8.49
CA ALA A 523 -8.97 -17.49 7.55
C ALA A 523 -10.23 -16.64 7.35
N PRO A 524 -10.75 -16.53 6.11
CA PRO A 524 -11.88 -15.65 5.79
C PRO A 524 -13.24 -16.19 6.24
N ASN A 525 -13.34 -17.46 6.60
CA ASN A 525 -14.56 -18.14 7.00
C ASN A 525 -14.24 -19.42 7.79
N ASP A 526 -15.27 -20.08 8.32
CA ASP A 526 -15.11 -21.23 9.21
C ASP A 526 -14.57 -22.48 8.49
N TRP A 527 -14.94 -22.74 7.24
CA TRP A 527 -14.48 -23.95 6.54
C TRP A 527 -13.00 -23.85 6.13
N SER A 528 -12.54 -22.68 5.67
CA SER A 528 -11.11 -22.44 5.46
C SER A 528 -10.33 -22.45 6.77
N ARG A 529 -10.92 -21.97 7.88
CA ARG A 529 -10.30 -22.05 9.21
C ARG A 529 -10.13 -23.50 9.66
N GLN A 530 -11.19 -24.30 9.54
CA GLN A 530 -11.18 -25.72 9.85
C GLN A 530 -10.10 -26.44 9.03
N GLN A 531 -10.04 -26.21 7.73
CA GLN A 531 -9.04 -26.80 6.84
C GLN A 531 -7.61 -26.46 7.29
N GLN A 532 -7.30 -25.20 7.55
CA GLN A 532 -5.98 -24.79 7.99
C GLN A 532 -5.62 -25.31 9.40
N LEU A 533 -6.58 -25.34 10.34
CA LEU A 533 -6.38 -25.92 11.67
C LEU A 533 -6.11 -27.43 11.60
N ALA A 534 -6.77 -28.15 10.71
CA ALA A 534 -6.52 -29.58 10.52
C ALA A 534 -5.07 -29.84 10.06
N MET A 535 -4.56 -29.01 9.16
CA MET A 535 -3.15 -29.06 8.75
C MET A 535 -2.20 -28.75 9.91
N LEU A 536 -2.53 -27.75 10.73
CA LEU A 536 -1.72 -27.35 11.89
C LEU A 536 -1.71 -28.42 12.99
N MET A 537 -2.80 -29.16 13.17
CA MET A 537 -2.94 -30.21 14.20
C MET A 537 -1.86 -31.29 14.11
N ALA A 538 -1.45 -31.62 12.89
CA ALA A 538 -0.38 -32.58 12.65
C ALA A 538 1.01 -32.03 12.98
N ARG A 539 1.18 -30.70 13.07
CA ARG A 539 2.46 -30.03 13.27
C ARG A 539 2.76 -29.76 14.74
N GLY A 540 4.03 -29.54 15.06
CA GLY A 540 4.49 -29.18 16.40
C GLY A 540 6.01 -29.24 16.53
N THR A 541 6.49 -29.20 17.77
CA THR A 541 7.91 -29.42 18.08
C THR A 541 8.30 -30.88 17.81
N PRO A 542 9.55 -31.15 17.35
CA PRO A 542 10.06 -32.51 17.27
C PRO A 542 9.96 -33.25 18.61
N GLY A 543 9.67 -34.55 18.58
CA GLY A 543 9.51 -35.36 19.79
C GLY A 543 8.33 -36.31 19.71
N SER A 544 7.61 -36.52 20.81
CA SER A 544 6.37 -37.30 20.84
C SER A 544 5.21 -36.39 21.24
N SER A 545 4.04 -36.61 20.64
CA SER A 545 2.80 -35.92 20.99
C SER A 545 1.68 -36.93 21.23
N LEU A 546 0.79 -36.56 22.14
CA LEU A 546 -0.29 -37.40 22.60
C LEU A 546 -1.53 -37.23 21.72
N PHE A 547 -1.92 -38.28 21.01
CA PHE A 547 -3.13 -38.31 20.19
C PHE A 547 -4.11 -39.35 20.73
N ARG A 548 -5.41 -39.06 20.65
CA ARG A 548 -6.46 -40.05 20.86
C ARG A 548 -7.17 -40.30 19.55
N LEU A 549 -7.07 -41.52 19.04
CA LEU A 549 -7.62 -41.93 17.76
C LEU A 549 -8.78 -42.90 17.97
N ARG A 550 -9.84 -42.75 17.17
CA ARG A 550 -10.99 -43.64 17.12
C ARG A 550 -11.00 -44.43 15.82
N ASP A 551 -11.12 -45.75 15.91
CA ASP A 551 -11.19 -46.63 14.75
C ASP A 551 -12.61 -46.78 14.18
N VAL A 552 -12.73 -47.59 13.11
CA VAL A 552 -14.01 -47.85 12.43
C VAL A 552 -15.02 -48.62 13.29
N THR A 553 -14.57 -49.25 14.38
CA THR A 553 -15.40 -49.98 15.34
C THR A 553 -15.77 -49.12 16.57
N ASN A 554 -15.52 -47.81 16.52
CA ASN A 554 -15.69 -46.85 17.60
C ASN A 554 -14.79 -47.10 18.83
N ARG A 555 -13.69 -47.85 18.70
CA ARG A 555 -12.73 -48.01 19.79
C ARG A 555 -11.73 -46.86 19.78
N GLU A 556 -11.54 -46.25 20.94
CA GLU A 556 -10.54 -45.19 21.14
C GLU A 556 -9.23 -45.75 21.68
N ARG A 557 -8.11 -45.26 21.15
CA ARG A 557 -6.76 -45.55 21.64
C ARG A 557 -6.01 -44.24 21.81
N GLN A 558 -5.38 -44.08 22.98
CA GLN A 558 -4.46 -42.99 23.25
C GLN A 558 -3.04 -43.44 22.90
N LEU A 559 -2.37 -42.71 22.03
CA LEU A 559 -1.10 -43.07 21.41
C LEU A 559 -0.11 -41.91 21.56
N ASN A 560 1.14 -42.27 21.88
CA ASN A 560 2.28 -41.37 21.76
C ASN A 560 2.79 -41.47 20.32
N VAL A 561 2.52 -40.44 19.52
CA VAL A 561 2.86 -40.41 18.10
C VAL A 561 4.12 -39.55 17.91
N PRO A 562 5.16 -40.03 17.22
CA PRO A 562 6.35 -39.22 16.98
C PRO A 562 6.07 -38.10 15.98
N ARG A 563 6.57 -36.91 16.30
CA ARG A 563 6.70 -35.76 15.39
C ARG A 563 8.15 -35.66 14.94
N SER A 564 8.37 -35.66 13.63
CA SER A 564 9.70 -35.53 13.03
C SER A 564 9.70 -34.55 11.86
N ALA A 565 10.80 -33.82 11.70
CA ALA A 565 11.04 -33.01 10.50
C ALA A 565 11.17 -33.90 9.24
N ALA A 566 11.63 -35.15 9.40
CA ALA A 566 11.73 -36.10 8.28
C ALA A 566 10.36 -36.44 7.68
N TYR A 567 9.30 -36.44 8.49
CA TYR A 567 7.94 -36.69 7.99
C TYR A 567 7.39 -35.55 7.14
N VAL A 568 7.89 -34.32 7.31
CA VAL A 568 7.44 -33.16 6.52
C VAL A 568 7.71 -33.37 5.03
N ALA A 569 8.91 -33.86 4.68
CA ALA A 569 9.30 -34.11 3.30
C ALA A 569 8.61 -35.33 2.66
N LEU A 570 8.07 -36.22 3.48
CA LEU A 570 7.41 -37.46 3.05
C LEU A 570 5.89 -37.31 2.87
N GLN A 571 5.29 -36.23 3.39
CA GLN A 571 3.86 -36.00 3.20
C GLN A 571 3.56 -35.61 1.75
N PRO A 572 2.52 -36.20 1.12
CA PRO A 572 2.09 -35.79 -0.22
C PRO A 572 1.75 -34.29 -0.26
N GLN A 573 2.22 -33.59 -1.31
CA GLN A 573 1.92 -32.17 -1.51
C GLN A 573 0.45 -31.95 -1.89
N ALA A 574 -0.08 -32.78 -2.78
CA ALA A 574 -1.50 -32.78 -3.15
C ALA A 574 -2.28 -33.72 -2.23
N GLU A 575 -3.34 -33.23 -1.59
CA GLU A 575 -4.18 -34.05 -0.71
C GLU A 575 -5.24 -34.83 -1.52
N ARG A 576 -4.74 -35.76 -2.33
CA ARG A 576 -5.47 -36.78 -3.09
C ARG A 576 -4.48 -37.88 -3.48
N PRO A 577 -4.92 -39.13 -3.72
CA PRO A 577 -4.03 -40.23 -4.07
C PRO A 577 -3.06 -39.87 -5.19
N TRP A 578 -1.82 -40.38 -5.09
CA TRP A 578 -0.84 -40.15 -6.14
C TRP A 578 -1.29 -40.83 -7.44
N GLN A 579 -1.31 -40.07 -8.52
CA GLN A 579 -1.74 -40.43 -9.87
C GLN A 579 -1.14 -39.43 -10.86
N SER A 580 -1.12 -39.77 -12.15
CA SER A 580 -0.69 -38.88 -13.22
C SER A 580 -1.45 -37.56 -13.21
N ALA A 581 -0.78 -36.47 -13.61
CA ALA A 581 -1.38 -35.13 -13.71
C ALA A 581 -2.53 -35.08 -14.74
N SER A 582 -2.61 -36.05 -15.65
CA SER A 582 -3.76 -36.26 -16.51
C SER A 582 -4.12 -37.75 -16.63
N LEU A 583 -5.40 -38.06 -16.84
CA LEU A 583 -5.91 -39.41 -17.04
C LEU A 583 -6.99 -39.44 -18.12
N SER A 584 -7.03 -40.51 -18.92
CA SER A 584 -8.21 -40.82 -19.74
C SER A 584 -9.17 -41.66 -18.91
N LEU A 585 -10.38 -41.15 -18.75
CA LEU A 585 -11.48 -41.81 -18.05
C LEU A 585 -12.46 -42.42 -19.07
N PRO A 586 -13.33 -43.37 -18.65
CA PRO A 586 -14.37 -43.93 -19.50
C PRO A 586 -15.26 -42.87 -20.15
N ASN A 587 -15.98 -43.26 -21.21
CA ASN A 587 -16.90 -42.41 -21.97
C ASN A 587 -16.25 -41.23 -22.71
N GLY A 588 -14.93 -41.28 -22.91
CA GLY A 588 -14.17 -40.25 -23.60
C GLY A 588 -13.99 -38.98 -22.76
N ILE A 589 -13.90 -39.11 -21.44
CA ILE A 589 -13.66 -38.02 -20.50
C ILE A 589 -12.16 -37.97 -20.21
N ALA A 590 -11.56 -36.78 -20.14
CA ALA A 590 -10.21 -36.60 -19.62
C ALA A 590 -10.26 -35.92 -18.25
N TYR A 591 -9.42 -36.35 -17.33
CA TYR A 591 -9.19 -35.69 -16.06
C TYR A 591 -7.83 -34.98 -16.08
N LEU A 592 -7.79 -33.75 -15.59
CA LEU A 592 -6.62 -32.87 -15.59
C LEU A 592 -6.46 -32.25 -14.20
N ASP A 593 -5.37 -32.58 -13.52
CA ASP A 593 -5.03 -32.06 -12.20
C ASP A 593 -4.16 -30.82 -12.30
N LEU A 594 -4.74 -29.64 -12.08
CA LEU A 594 -4.02 -28.39 -12.27
C LEU A 594 -2.98 -28.11 -11.19
N ASN A 595 -3.08 -28.75 -10.02
CA ASN A 595 -2.07 -28.63 -8.95
C ASN A 595 -0.82 -29.47 -9.25
N ARG A 596 -0.95 -30.53 -10.07
CA ARG A 596 0.17 -31.42 -10.47
C ARG A 596 0.78 -31.10 -11.82
N LEU A 597 0.10 -30.30 -12.64
CA LEU A 597 0.67 -29.81 -13.89
C LEU A 597 1.78 -28.80 -13.60
N THR A 598 2.81 -28.82 -14.43
CA THR A 598 3.92 -27.86 -14.39
C THR A 598 3.97 -27.07 -15.69
N ASP A 599 4.73 -25.98 -15.70
CA ASP A 599 5.00 -25.16 -16.88
C ASP A 599 5.52 -26.00 -18.06
N GLN A 600 6.26 -27.06 -17.75
CA GLN A 600 6.88 -27.96 -18.74
C GLN A 600 5.90 -28.99 -19.29
N THR A 601 4.94 -29.44 -18.47
CA THR A 601 4.04 -30.56 -18.85
C THR A 601 2.69 -30.09 -19.37
N VAL A 602 2.26 -28.87 -19.02
CA VAL A 602 0.88 -28.40 -19.27
C VAL A 602 0.48 -28.48 -20.75
N ASP A 603 1.30 -27.97 -21.68
CA ASP A 603 0.94 -27.99 -23.10
C ASP A 603 0.80 -29.42 -23.63
N ALA A 604 1.77 -30.30 -23.32
CA ALA A 604 1.75 -31.69 -23.78
C ALA A 604 0.53 -32.47 -23.25
N GLU A 605 0.20 -32.30 -21.96
CA GLU A 605 -0.94 -32.97 -21.34
C GLU A 605 -2.29 -32.46 -21.89
N LEU A 606 -2.41 -31.16 -22.17
CA LEU A 606 -3.62 -30.62 -22.81
C LEU A 606 -3.77 -31.11 -24.27
N GLN A 607 -2.67 -31.21 -25.03
CA GLN A 607 -2.72 -31.71 -26.41
C GLN A 607 -3.09 -33.19 -26.48
N LYS A 608 -2.54 -34.00 -25.57
CA LYS A 608 -2.85 -35.43 -25.44
C LYS A 608 -4.35 -35.71 -25.32
N HIS A 609 -5.08 -34.84 -24.62
CA HIS A 609 -6.51 -35.02 -24.33
C HIS A 609 -7.45 -34.22 -25.24
N ARG A 610 -6.93 -33.61 -26.29
CA ARG A 610 -7.67 -32.66 -27.13
C ARG A 610 -8.87 -33.26 -27.86
N SER A 611 -8.86 -34.56 -28.13
CA SER A 611 -9.95 -35.31 -28.76
C SER A 611 -11.00 -35.84 -27.77
N ALA A 612 -10.82 -35.66 -26.46
CA ALA A 612 -11.79 -36.08 -25.46
C ALA A 612 -13.13 -35.35 -25.63
N ARG A 613 -14.25 -36.02 -25.32
CA ARG A 613 -15.61 -35.46 -25.36
C ARG A 613 -15.82 -34.42 -24.25
N ALA A 614 -15.16 -34.61 -23.11
CA ALA A 614 -15.20 -33.68 -21.99
C ALA A 614 -13.90 -33.68 -21.19
N TRP A 615 -13.59 -32.56 -20.56
CA TRP A 615 -12.51 -32.41 -19.59
C TRP A 615 -13.08 -32.14 -18.19
N VAL A 616 -12.53 -32.83 -17.20
CA VAL A 616 -12.65 -32.55 -15.78
C VAL A 616 -11.35 -31.88 -15.33
N LEU A 617 -11.41 -30.59 -15.08
CA LEU A 617 -10.33 -29.79 -14.53
C LEU A 617 -10.41 -29.87 -13.00
N ASP A 618 -9.41 -30.42 -12.32
CA ASP A 618 -9.38 -30.44 -10.86
C ASP A 618 -8.65 -29.20 -10.33
N LEU A 619 -9.44 -28.28 -9.78
CA LEU A 619 -8.99 -27.02 -9.16
C LEU A 619 -8.94 -27.14 -7.64
N ARG A 620 -9.11 -28.34 -7.06
CA ARG A 620 -8.96 -28.53 -5.61
C ARG A 620 -7.48 -28.40 -5.25
N GLY A 621 -7.15 -27.45 -4.37
CA GLY A 621 -5.78 -27.09 -3.98
C GLY A 621 -5.37 -25.69 -4.44
N SER A 622 -4.05 -25.44 -4.44
CA SER A 622 -3.46 -24.18 -4.88
C SER A 622 -2.83 -24.30 -6.27
N LEU A 623 -2.63 -23.19 -6.97
CA LEU A 623 -1.87 -23.17 -8.22
C LEU A 623 -0.48 -22.63 -7.90
N SER A 624 0.58 -23.21 -8.48
CA SER A 624 1.94 -22.68 -8.33
C SER A 624 2.09 -21.31 -9.00
N ASP A 625 3.02 -20.50 -8.47
CA ASP A 625 3.13 -19.05 -8.74
C ASP A 625 3.55 -18.66 -10.18
N SER A 626 3.89 -19.59 -11.06
CA SER A 626 4.33 -19.25 -12.42
C SER A 626 3.22 -18.70 -13.32
N GLY A 627 1.95 -18.89 -12.98
CA GLY A 627 0.80 -18.45 -13.78
C GLY A 627 0.67 -19.11 -15.17
N VAL A 628 1.70 -19.81 -15.65
CA VAL A 628 1.77 -20.43 -16.97
C VAL A 628 0.72 -21.52 -17.12
N VAL A 629 0.58 -22.40 -16.13
CA VAL A 629 -0.43 -23.48 -16.17
C VAL A 629 -1.83 -22.90 -16.38
N GLY A 630 -2.22 -21.91 -15.57
CA GLY A 630 -3.51 -21.24 -15.69
C GLY A 630 -3.68 -20.52 -17.02
N ALA A 631 -2.67 -19.77 -17.47
CA ALA A 631 -2.70 -19.06 -18.75
C ALA A 631 -2.84 -20.02 -19.95
N THR A 632 -2.12 -21.13 -19.93
CA THR A 632 -2.16 -22.17 -20.97
C THR A 632 -3.50 -22.89 -21.01
N VAL A 633 -4.06 -23.24 -19.84
CA VAL A 633 -5.42 -23.80 -19.75
C VAL A 633 -6.43 -22.83 -20.35
N LEU A 634 -6.38 -21.56 -19.93
CA LEU A 634 -7.29 -20.52 -20.44
C LEU A 634 -7.17 -20.33 -21.95
N ARG A 635 -5.95 -20.25 -22.49
CA ARG A 635 -5.71 -20.19 -23.95
C ARG A 635 -6.36 -21.35 -24.68
N THR A 636 -6.28 -22.56 -24.13
CA THR A 636 -6.80 -23.77 -24.78
C THR A 636 -8.33 -23.87 -24.70
N VAL A 637 -8.97 -23.39 -23.63
CA VAL A 637 -10.41 -23.63 -23.39
C VAL A 637 -11.32 -22.42 -23.60
N ARG A 638 -10.76 -21.22 -23.81
CA ARG A 638 -11.48 -19.96 -23.95
C ARG A 638 -12.55 -20.01 -25.05
N ALA A 639 -13.80 -19.72 -24.68
CA ALA A 639 -14.93 -19.58 -25.60
C ALA A 639 -15.22 -18.13 -25.99
N ARG A 640 -14.82 -17.16 -25.15
CA ARG A 640 -15.09 -15.72 -25.34
C ARG A 640 -13.77 -14.94 -25.47
N ALA A 641 -13.63 -14.19 -26.57
CA ALA A 641 -12.39 -13.45 -26.86
C ALA A 641 -12.11 -12.34 -25.84
N VAL A 642 -13.17 -11.70 -25.33
CA VAL A 642 -13.09 -10.63 -24.32
C VAL A 642 -14.16 -10.88 -23.27
N ALA A 643 -13.79 -10.84 -21.98
CA ALA A 643 -14.73 -10.89 -20.86
C ALA A 643 -14.22 -10.04 -19.69
N VAL A 644 -15.14 -9.39 -18.97
CA VAL A 644 -14.86 -8.84 -17.63
C VAL A 644 -14.89 -10.01 -16.66
N VAL A 645 -13.75 -10.33 -16.06
CA VAL A 645 -13.61 -11.51 -15.19
C VAL A 645 -13.78 -11.18 -13.72
N ALA A 646 -13.51 -9.93 -13.35
CA ALA A 646 -13.64 -9.41 -12.00
C ALA A 646 -13.71 -7.89 -12.02
N ARG A 647 -14.11 -7.30 -10.90
CA ARG A 647 -13.94 -5.87 -10.61
C ARG A 647 -12.98 -5.71 -9.45
N GLU A 648 -12.03 -4.80 -9.59
CA GLU A 648 -11.06 -4.44 -8.56
C GLU A 648 -11.52 -3.14 -7.90
N LEU A 649 -11.78 -3.18 -6.60
CA LEU A 649 -12.04 -1.99 -5.80
C LEU A 649 -10.74 -1.57 -5.09
N HIS A 650 -10.22 -0.41 -5.49
CA HIS A 650 -9.08 0.25 -4.86
C HIS A 650 -9.59 1.36 -3.93
N ARG A 651 -8.95 1.48 -2.76
CA ARG A 651 -9.26 2.47 -1.74
C ARG A 651 -8.05 3.37 -1.54
N TYR A 652 -8.29 4.67 -1.46
CA TYR A 652 -7.26 5.69 -1.30
C TYR A 652 -7.64 6.72 -0.23
N GLN A 653 -6.63 7.35 0.36
CA GLN A 653 -6.74 8.43 1.33
C GLN A 653 -5.77 9.56 0.96
N SER A 654 -6.27 10.75 0.64
CA SER A 654 -5.45 11.94 0.36
C SER A 654 -5.35 12.91 1.54
N ALA A 655 -6.21 12.75 2.54
CA ALA A 655 -6.18 13.48 3.79
C ALA A 655 -6.14 12.51 4.98
N PRO A 656 -5.36 12.79 6.02
CA PRO A 656 -5.36 11.99 7.24
C PRO A 656 -6.71 12.07 7.95
N CYS A 657 -7.15 10.94 8.51
CA CYS A 657 -8.35 10.88 9.34
C CYS A 657 -7.97 10.91 10.82
N LEU A 658 -8.31 11.99 11.54
CA LEU A 658 -7.91 12.25 12.93
C LEU A 658 -8.78 11.55 14.00
N VAL A 659 -9.54 10.53 13.62
CA VAL A 659 -10.36 9.77 14.55
C VAL A 659 -9.58 8.62 15.16
N GLU A 660 -9.97 8.23 16.38
CA GLU A 660 -9.21 7.26 17.17
C GLU A 660 -9.36 5.84 16.63
N THR A 661 -10.58 5.41 16.28
CA THR A 661 -10.83 4.05 15.80
C THR A 661 -11.06 3.97 14.29
N LEU A 662 -10.67 2.85 13.66
CA LEU A 662 -10.96 2.58 12.25
C LEU A 662 -12.48 2.47 12.02
N ARG A 663 -13.23 1.97 13.00
CA ARG A 663 -14.68 1.85 12.93
C ARG A 663 -15.34 3.23 12.78
N ASP A 664 -14.88 4.23 13.54
CA ASP A 664 -15.35 5.60 13.41
C ASP A 664 -14.88 6.25 12.10
N ALA A 665 -13.65 5.94 11.67
CA ALA A 665 -13.09 6.44 10.42
C ALA A 665 -13.93 6.05 9.21
N ALA A 666 -14.47 4.83 9.19
CA ALA A 666 -15.34 4.37 8.11
C ALA A 666 -16.61 5.25 7.92
N GLN A 667 -17.05 5.94 8.98
CA GLN A 667 -18.23 6.81 8.96
C GLN A 667 -17.87 8.29 8.75
N GLN A 668 -16.76 8.74 9.33
CA GLN A 668 -16.38 10.15 9.38
C GLN A 668 -15.39 10.57 8.29
N CYS A 669 -14.67 9.61 7.71
CA CYS A 669 -13.62 9.81 6.72
C CYS A 669 -13.74 8.79 5.59
N PRO A 670 -14.75 8.91 4.71
CA PRO A 670 -14.95 7.94 3.64
C PRO A 670 -13.74 7.87 2.72
N ASP A 671 -13.32 6.65 2.39
CA ASP A 671 -12.25 6.41 1.42
C ASP A 671 -12.62 6.96 0.04
N GLU A 672 -11.61 7.45 -0.69
CA GLU A 672 -11.71 7.58 -2.14
C GLU A 672 -11.73 6.18 -2.77
N ARG A 673 -12.74 5.89 -3.57
CA ARG A 673 -12.93 4.57 -4.19
C ARG A 673 -12.75 4.64 -5.70
N GLU A 674 -11.96 3.72 -6.23
CA GLU A 674 -11.78 3.54 -7.67
C GLU A 674 -12.10 2.08 -8.02
N VAL A 675 -13.05 1.88 -8.94
CA VAL A 675 -13.42 0.54 -9.43
C VAL A 675 -12.84 0.36 -10.82
N ARG A 676 -12.01 -0.67 -10.98
CA ARG A 676 -11.41 -1.05 -12.26
C ARG A 676 -11.98 -2.38 -12.72
N SER A 677 -12.29 -2.49 -14.01
CA SER A 677 -12.70 -3.77 -14.59
C SER A 677 -11.46 -4.58 -14.94
N ARG A 678 -11.30 -5.78 -14.37
CA ARG A 678 -10.30 -6.74 -14.84
C ARG A 678 -10.84 -7.42 -16.09
N VAL A 679 -10.24 -7.11 -17.24
CA VAL A 679 -10.66 -7.64 -18.54
C VAL A 679 -9.67 -8.70 -19.01
N SER A 680 -10.16 -9.90 -19.27
CA SER A 680 -9.37 -10.98 -19.84
C SER A 680 -9.59 -11.05 -21.35
N ARG A 681 -8.51 -10.89 -22.11
CA ARG A 681 -8.49 -10.95 -23.58
C ARG A 681 -7.69 -12.16 -24.04
N GLY A 682 -8.12 -12.83 -25.09
CA GLY A 682 -7.38 -13.94 -25.67
C GLY A 682 -8.01 -14.47 -26.95
N ASP A 683 -7.23 -15.25 -27.69
CA ASP A 683 -7.71 -15.90 -28.90
C ASP A 683 -8.69 -17.05 -28.57
N THR A 684 -9.69 -17.21 -29.43
CA THR A 684 -10.68 -18.31 -29.38
C THR A 684 -10.46 -19.33 -30.50
N THR A 685 -9.57 -19.05 -31.47
CA THR A 685 -9.29 -19.98 -32.56
C THR A 685 -8.60 -21.24 -32.03
N GLY A 686 -8.99 -22.40 -32.56
CA GLY A 686 -8.48 -23.68 -32.08
C GLY A 686 -8.77 -23.94 -30.59
N ARG A 687 -9.83 -23.38 -30.00
CA ARG A 687 -10.22 -23.75 -28.63
C ARG A 687 -10.66 -25.22 -28.56
N TYR A 688 -10.51 -25.82 -27.39
CA TYR A 688 -11.18 -27.06 -27.04
C TYR A 688 -12.70 -26.87 -27.04
N THR A 689 -13.41 -27.72 -27.77
CA THR A 689 -14.87 -27.61 -27.99
C THR A 689 -15.69 -28.61 -27.19
N GLY A 690 -15.04 -29.54 -26.49
CA GLY A 690 -15.70 -30.48 -25.59
C GLY A 690 -16.26 -29.80 -24.34
N ARG A 691 -16.99 -30.57 -23.54
CA ARG A 691 -17.57 -30.07 -22.28
C ARG A 691 -16.48 -29.85 -21.22
N LEU A 692 -16.69 -28.85 -20.37
CA LEU A 692 -15.78 -28.53 -19.27
C LEU A 692 -16.50 -28.68 -17.93
N VAL A 693 -15.91 -29.44 -17.02
CA VAL A 693 -16.27 -29.48 -15.61
C VAL A 693 -15.05 -29.09 -14.79
N ALA A 694 -15.25 -28.33 -13.72
CA ALA A 694 -14.20 -27.93 -12.78
C ALA A 694 -14.54 -28.45 -11.37
N LEU A 695 -13.62 -29.20 -10.75
CA LEU A 695 -13.76 -29.65 -9.37
C LEU A 695 -13.20 -28.59 -8.43
N VAL A 696 -13.97 -28.20 -7.41
CA VAL A 696 -13.58 -27.17 -6.43
C VAL A 696 -13.88 -27.62 -5.01
N ASP A 697 -13.11 -27.14 -4.05
CA ASP A 697 -13.38 -27.35 -2.63
C ASP A 697 -12.77 -26.24 -1.76
N GLU A 698 -12.83 -26.38 -0.44
CA GLU A 698 -12.31 -25.41 0.52
C GLU A 698 -10.82 -25.06 0.34
N ARG A 699 -10.07 -25.87 -0.40
CA ARG A 699 -8.64 -25.65 -0.68
C ARG A 699 -8.42 -24.81 -1.93
N THR A 700 -9.41 -24.74 -2.82
CA THR A 700 -9.41 -23.85 -3.99
C THR A 700 -9.30 -22.41 -3.50
N SER A 701 -8.09 -21.83 -3.56
CA SER A 701 -7.75 -20.55 -2.94
C SER A 701 -6.83 -19.71 -3.83
N GLY A 702 -6.78 -18.39 -3.60
CA GLY A 702 -5.80 -17.49 -4.22
C GLY A 702 -5.80 -17.56 -5.76
N ALA A 703 -4.66 -17.92 -6.35
CA ALA A 703 -4.49 -18.03 -7.80
C ALA A 703 -5.48 -19.01 -8.45
N MET A 704 -5.87 -20.07 -7.73
CA MET A 704 -6.82 -21.06 -8.24
C MET A 704 -8.25 -20.49 -8.29
N GLU A 705 -8.65 -19.64 -7.33
CA GLU A 705 -9.93 -18.92 -7.38
C GLU A 705 -9.96 -17.88 -8.50
N ARG A 706 -8.83 -17.19 -8.75
CA ARG A 706 -8.72 -16.25 -9.89
C ARG A 706 -8.82 -16.97 -11.23
N LEU A 707 -8.28 -18.18 -11.33
CA LEU A 707 -8.48 -19.04 -12.50
C LEU A 707 -9.94 -19.46 -12.64
N ALA A 708 -10.61 -19.85 -11.55
CA ALA A 708 -12.02 -20.21 -11.55
C ALA A 708 -12.92 -19.04 -12.02
N LEU A 709 -12.69 -17.82 -11.50
CA LEU A 709 -13.35 -16.58 -11.96
C LEU A 709 -13.19 -16.37 -13.48
N THR A 710 -11.97 -16.58 -13.98
CA THR A 710 -11.68 -16.39 -15.40
C THR A 710 -12.33 -17.48 -16.26
N LEU A 711 -12.34 -18.73 -15.81
CA LEU A 711 -13.01 -19.85 -16.48
C LEU A 711 -14.53 -19.62 -16.54
N GLU A 712 -15.15 -19.22 -15.43
CA GLU A 712 -16.57 -18.87 -15.35
C GLU A 712 -16.95 -17.80 -16.39
N ALA A 713 -16.18 -16.72 -16.46
CA ALA A 713 -16.46 -15.62 -17.36
C ALA A 713 -16.16 -15.94 -18.84
N THR A 714 -15.15 -16.76 -19.13
CA THR A 714 -14.64 -16.95 -20.51
C THR A 714 -15.07 -18.26 -21.17
N THR A 715 -15.72 -19.17 -20.44
CA THR A 715 -16.11 -20.51 -20.92
C THR A 715 -17.54 -20.89 -20.51
N ASP A 716 -17.97 -22.11 -20.85
CA ASP A 716 -19.24 -22.71 -20.39
C ASP A 716 -18.99 -23.83 -19.36
N VAL A 717 -17.99 -23.64 -18.49
CA VAL A 717 -17.60 -24.59 -17.45
C VAL A 717 -18.70 -24.80 -16.41
N THR A 718 -18.83 -26.02 -15.91
CA THR A 718 -19.69 -26.34 -14.76
C THR A 718 -18.84 -26.70 -13.54
N PHE A 719 -19.08 -26.04 -12.41
CA PHE A 719 -18.36 -26.31 -11.17
C PHE A 719 -19.08 -27.39 -10.33
N VAL A 720 -18.30 -28.34 -9.80
CA VAL A 720 -18.75 -29.46 -8.97
C VAL A 720 -17.88 -29.54 -7.72
N GLY A 721 -18.47 -29.74 -6.55
CA GLY A 721 -17.71 -29.91 -5.30
C GLY A 721 -18.28 -29.11 -4.14
N SER A 722 -17.43 -28.47 -3.33
CA SER A 722 -17.84 -27.58 -2.24
C SER A 722 -17.37 -26.14 -2.48
N THR A 723 -17.86 -25.21 -1.67
CA THR A 723 -17.49 -23.80 -1.75
C THR A 723 -15.97 -23.60 -1.63
N SER A 724 -15.41 -22.74 -2.48
CA SER A 724 -13.98 -22.40 -2.44
C SER A 724 -13.59 -21.57 -1.21
N ALA A 725 -12.30 -21.27 -1.03
CA ALA A 725 -11.81 -20.60 0.18
C ALA A 725 -12.34 -19.18 0.40
N GLY A 726 -12.70 -18.44 -0.66
CA GLY A 726 -13.14 -17.04 -0.55
C GLY A 726 -12.01 -16.08 -0.23
N SER A 727 -10.84 -16.26 -0.85
CA SER A 727 -9.63 -15.44 -0.64
C SER A 727 -8.83 -15.22 -1.93
N PRO A 728 -9.40 -14.54 -2.94
CA PRO A 728 -8.84 -14.51 -4.29
C PRO A 728 -7.80 -13.39 -4.49
N ALA A 729 -7.76 -12.41 -3.57
CA ALA A 729 -7.00 -11.18 -3.74
C ALA A 729 -5.50 -11.42 -3.80
N GLU A 730 -4.81 -10.70 -4.67
CA GLU A 730 -3.36 -10.59 -4.64
C GLU A 730 -2.89 -9.67 -3.51
N ALA A 731 -1.75 -9.99 -2.93
CA ALA A 731 -1.25 -9.32 -1.74
C ALA A 731 0.11 -8.64 -1.98
N VAL A 732 0.33 -7.54 -1.28
CA VAL A 732 1.60 -6.83 -1.22
C VAL A 732 2.41 -7.38 -0.04
N SER A 733 3.68 -7.74 -0.27
CA SER A 733 4.58 -8.18 0.81
C SER A 733 5.20 -6.98 1.53
N ILE A 734 5.14 -7.00 2.86
CA ILE A 734 5.65 -5.94 3.73
C ILE A 734 6.68 -6.55 4.70
N PRO A 735 7.93 -6.06 4.70
CA PRO A 735 8.93 -6.51 5.67
C PRO A 735 8.63 -5.95 7.07
N LEU A 736 8.76 -6.80 8.06
CA LEU A 736 8.61 -6.49 9.48
C LEU A 736 9.93 -6.80 10.23
N PRO A 737 10.23 -6.11 11.34
CA PRO A 737 11.36 -6.44 12.21
C PRO A 737 11.35 -7.92 12.64
N GLY A 738 12.53 -8.53 12.81
CA GLY A 738 12.65 -9.93 13.21
C GLY A 738 12.82 -10.93 12.08
N GLY A 739 13.23 -10.47 10.89
CA GLY A 739 13.24 -11.31 9.67
C GLY A 739 11.83 -11.77 9.26
N LEU A 740 10.79 -11.05 9.68
CA LEU A 740 9.40 -11.38 9.41
C LEU A 740 8.91 -10.66 8.15
N THR A 741 7.98 -11.28 7.44
CA THR A 741 7.26 -10.66 6.33
C THR A 741 5.77 -10.94 6.47
N VAL A 742 4.94 -9.94 6.22
CA VAL A 742 3.48 -10.09 6.15
C VAL A 742 2.99 -9.76 4.76
N THR A 743 2.07 -10.55 4.23
CA THR A 743 1.35 -10.23 3.00
C THR A 743 0.05 -9.49 3.34
N VAL A 744 -0.31 -8.45 2.57
CA VAL A 744 -1.53 -7.66 2.79
C VAL A 744 -2.25 -7.41 1.47
N PRO A 745 -3.49 -7.91 1.29
CA PRO A 745 -4.34 -7.55 0.15
C PRO A 745 -4.58 -6.05 0.10
N ALA A 746 -4.34 -5.43 -1.06
CA ALA A 746 -4.41 -3.98 -1.23
C ALA A 746 -5.46 -3.52 -2.25
N ALA A 747 -6.10 -4.47 -2.94
CA ALA A 747 -7.25 -4.27 -3.80
C ALA A 747 -8.26 -5.39 -3.55
N GLU A 748 -9.54 -5.04 -3.44
CA GLU A 748 -10.60 -6.03 -3.25
C GLU A 748 -11.02 -6.57 -4.62
N LEU A 749 -11.00 -7.90 -4.77
CA LEU A 749 -11.49 -8.56 -5.98
C LEU A 749 -12.95 -8.98 -5.81
N ARG A 750 -13.81 -8.45 -6.67
CA ARG A 750 -15.25 -8.74 -6.73
C ARG A 750 -15.60 -9.51 -8.01
N ARG A 751 -16.75 -10.18 -8.00
CA ARG A 751 -17.31 -10.78 -9.22
C ARG A 751 -17.56 -9.72 -10.29
N SER A 752 -17.74 -10.16 -11.53
CA SER A 752 -18.00 -9.27 -12.68
C SER A 752 -19.27 -8.43 -12.53
N ASP A 753 -20.26 -8.92 -11.77
CA ASP A 753 -21.49 -8.21 -11.39
C ASP A 753 -21.29 -7.24 -10.20
N GLY A 754 -20.14 -7.30 -9.51
CA GLY A 754 -19.81 -6.49 -8.34
C GLY A 754 -20.14 -7.16 -7.00
N SER A 755 -20.62 -8.41 -6.99
CA SER A 755 -20.86 -9.14 -5.74
C SER A 755 -19.54 -9.46 -5.02
N GLN A 756 -19.62 -9.57 -3.70
CA GLN A 756 -18.48 -9.93 -2.85
C GLN A 756 -18.01 -11.35 -3.16
N TRP A 757 -16.69 -11.54 -3.20
CA TRP A 757 -16.05 -12.86 -3.27
C TRP A 757 -15.32 -13.20 -1.97
N GLN A 758 -14.62 -12.24 -1.37
CA GLN A 758 -13.93 -12.42 -0.08
C GLN A 758 -14.92 -12.98 0.96
N ARG A 759 -14.50 -14.00 1.74
CA ARG A 759 -15.32 -14.76 2.70
C ARG A 759 -16.41 -15.65 2.09
N VAL A 760 -16.84 -15.43 0.85
CA VAL A 760 -17.93 -16.17 0.19
C VAL A 760 -17.41 -17.30 -0.70
N GLY A 761 -16.42 -17.01 -1.54
CA GLY A 761 -15.90 -17.97 -2.52
C GLY A 761 -16.79 -18.20 -3.74
N LEU A 762 -16.41 -19.21 -4.52
CA LEU A 762 -17.19 -19.80 -5.60
C LEU A 762 -18.12 -20.85 -5.01
N THR A 763 -19.42 -20.74 -5.28
CA THR A 763 -20.40 -21.78 -4.96
C THR A 763 -20.59 -22.66 -6.18
N PRO A 764 -20.29 -23.97 -6.10
CA PRO A 764 -20.46 -24.86 -7.25
C PRO A 764 -21.93 -25.05 -7.61
N LEU A 765 -22.21 -25.32 -8.88
CA LEU A 765 -23.58 -25.63 -9.34
C LEU A 765 -24.05 -26.98 -8.79
N ILE A 766 -23.13 -27.92 -8.60
CA ILE A 766 -23.40 -29.26 -8.09
C ILE A 766 -22.60 -29.46 -6.81
N ASP A 767 -23.28 -29.50 -5.66
CA ASP A 767 -22.63 -29.79 -4.38
C ASP A 767 -22.22 -31.27 -4.32
N ALA A 768 -20.97 -31.51 -3.94
CA ALA A 768 -20.39 -32.82 -3.70
C ALA A 768 -19.21 -32.68 -2.73
N ARG A 769 -19.08 -33.60 -1.77
CA ARG A 769 -18.04 -33.53 -0.73
C ARG A 769 -17.40 -34.88 -0.53
N LEU A 770 -16.14 -34.90 -0.11
CA LEU A 770 -15.52 -36.12 0.38
C LEU A 770 -16.10 -36.46 1.75
N THR A 771 -16.58 -37.69 1.91
CA THR A 771 -17.19 -38.19 3.15
C THR A 771 -16.20 -39.07 3.91
N LEU A 772 -16.50 -39.39 5.16
CA LEU A 772 -15.74 -40.41 5.90
C LEU A 772 -15.70 -41.75 5.15
N ARG A 773 -16.79 -42.09 4.46
CA ARG A 773 -16.86 -43.28 3.61
C ARG A 773 -15.89 -43.16 2.43
N SER A 774 -15.80 -41.99 1.79
CA SER A 774 -14.84 -41.74 0.71
C SER A 774 -13.41 -42.08 1.13
N TYR A 775 -12.98 -41.57 2.29
CA TYR A 775 -11.63 -41.80 2.80
C TYR A 775 -11.37 -43.26 3.18
N ARG A 776 -12.36 -43.95 3.77
CA ARG A 776 -12.25 -45.37 4.13
C ARG A 776 -12.16 -46.30 2.92
N ASN A 777 -12.87 -45.95 1.85
CA ASN A 777 -12.95 -46.78 0.64
C ASN A 777 -11.92 -46.38 -0.43
N GLY A 778 -11.20 -45.28 -0.25
CA GLY A 778 -10.29 -44.72 -1.26
C GLY A 778 -11.01 -44.21 -2.51
N THR A 779 -12.25 -43.76 -2.38
CA THR A 779 -13.09 -43.28 -3.50
C THR A 779 -13.16 -41.77 -3.54
N ASP A 780 -13.15 -41.18 -4.73
CA ASP A 780 -13.35 -39.74 -4.93
C ASP A 780 -14.80 -39.46 -5.37
N GLU A 781 -15.68 -39.27 -4.39
CA GLU A 781 -17.12 -39.02 -4.64
C GLU A 781 -17.37 -37.73 -5.44
N VAL A 782 -16.48 -36.74 -5.35
CA VAL A 782 -16.58 -35.49 -6.11
C VAL A 782 -16.30 -35.73 -7.60
N LEU A 783 -15.25 -36.51 -7.90
CA LEU A 783 -14.94 -36.90 -9.28
C LEU A 783 -16.05 -37.80 -9.87
N GLN A 784 -16.55 -38.78 -9.10
CA GLN A 784 -17.64 -39.65 -9.54
C GLN A 784 -18.89 -38.84 -9.90
N ARG A 785 -19.27 -37.87 -9.06
CA ARG A 785 -20.40 -36.99 -9.31
C ARG A 785 -20.24 -36.17 -10.60
N ALA A 786 -19.03 -35.69 -10.87
CA ALA A 786 -18.71 -35.01 -12.12
C ALA A 786 -18.85 -35.93 -13.35
N GLN A 787 -18.39 -37.18 -13.24
CA GLN A 787 -18.51 -38.17 -14.33
C GLN A 787 -19.97 -38.54 -14.61
N GLU A 788 -20.78 -38.74 -13.56
CA GLU A 788 -22.22 -39.00 -13.69
C GLU A 788 -22.94 -37.86 -14.40
N TRP A 789 -22.68 -36.62 -13.97
CA TRP A 789 -23.27 -35.44 -14.59
C TRP A 789 -22.85 -35.32 -16.05
N LEU A 790 -21.56 -35.52 -16.36
CA LEU A 790 -21.08 -35.51 -17.73
C LEU A 790 -21.73 -36.59 -18.59
N ALA A 791 -21.88 -37.82 -18.08
CA ALA A 791 -22.55 -38.90 -18.81
C ALA A 791 -23.99 -38.49 -19.19
N GLN A 792 -24.76 -37.95 -18.23
CA GLN A 792 -26.12 -37.46 -18.50
C GLN A 792 -26.15 -36.35 -19.57
N GLN A 793 -25.22 -35.40 -19.52
CA GLN A 793 -25.16 -34.29 -20.47
C GLN A 793 -24.68 -34.71 -21.87
N LEU A 794 -23.80 -35.70 -21.94
CA LEU A 794 -23.24 -36.21 -23.19
C LEU A 794 -24.20 -37.16 -23.89
N ASP A 795 -24.92 -38.00 -23.15
CA ASP A 795 -25.83 -39.01 -23.68
C ASP A 795 -27.25 -38.47 -23.94
N GLY A 796 -27.72 -37.52 -23.13
CA GLY A 796 -29.01 -36.84 -23.36
C GLY A 796 -29.06 -36.01 -24.66
N ARG A 797 -27.91 -35.61 -25.20
CA ARG A 797 -27.82 -35.00 -26.54
C ARG A 797 -27.87 -36.01 -27.68
N ALA A 798 -27.40 -37.24 -27.45
CA ALA A 798 -27.48 -38.32 -28.43
C ALA A 798 -28.92 -38.82 -28.60
N SER A 799 -29.73 -38.81 -27.53
CA SER A 799 -31.15 -39.19 -27.58
C SER A 799 -32.08 -38.10 -28.13
N ARG A 800 -31.67 -36.82 -28.16
CA ARG A 800 -32.44 -35.72 -28.78
C ARG A 800 -32.10 -35.45 -30.24
N ARG A 801 -31.04 -36.10 -30.76
CA ARG A 801 -30.62 -36.04 -32.17
C ARG A 801 -30.98 -37.30 -32.97
N ARG A 802 -31.44 -38.35 -32.29
CA ARG A 802 -32.22 -39.44 -32.87
C ARG A 802 -33.70 -39.11 -32.68
#